data_AF-A0A3B1J074-F1
#
_entry.id   AF-A0A3B1J074-F1
#
_cell.length_a   1.000
_cell.length_b   1.000
_cell.length_c   1.000
_cell.angle_alpha   90.00
_cell.angle_beta   90.00
_cell.angle_gamma   90.00
#
_symmetry.space_group_name_H-M   'P 1'
#
loop_
_entity.id
_entity.type
_entity.pdbx_description
1 polymer ?
#
loop_
_entity_poly.entity_id
_entity_poly.type
_entity_poly.pdbx_seq_one_letter_code
_entity_poly.pdbx_strand_id
1 'polypeptide(L)'
;MALPPFPPFITLLLLTLPSLHSLFSRGLLPASLACEPGRSWAVQLDRDSDIQGGSLDELAESVAQETGLESRGQIGQLEGHYLFCHVPDEAGGEQWDHWAAKQALTAHPQVLWHSQENVLSRSKRGMTFNDPKYPSQWHLHNDVQRGMDINVTGVWEHNITGAGVTVVVVDDGVQHTLEDIQPNYCPEGSYDLNSNDPDPMPHPDAHSDNHHGTRCAGEIAAVSNNSFCAVGVAYGSRVAGIRVLDGPLTDSMEAVAFNKHYQVNDVYSCRYFSDDLGLRWGALQHGVIAGRKGFGSIFVVASGNGGQYNDNCNYDGYANSIYTVTIGAVDENGRKPFYAEECASMLAVTFSSGGRTLRSIVTSDWSLQQGTGCTDGHTGTSAAAPLAAGMVALMLQVRPCLSWRDVQHIITYTATQYDTEADWETNGAGFHHSHKHGFGLLNAWRLVNAAKVWETVPFLVSYQSPLLKEEETIPAYPNKLALTWNVTAADLRQSGLQTLEHVYVTVTITHPRRGNVEIVLLCPSGMSSLIGARRVLDTDASGFTDWTFSTVRCWGERAEGQYSLQITDHKAALSLGSLRHWKLTLYGSSLSFEEVLNRQRLVEEAMNGQYLHSNFSLHCPPGLDIPPELVIPFSSNSLKSLLLLGCFALFWSLYYTLEVTLAYVDWRWLWRRPRRARARAAGLKDGQMLEMQPEMDTEDKMPLIANS
;
A
#
# COMPACT_ATOMS: atom_id res chain seq x y z
N MET A 1 53.18 -6.40 11.96
CA MET A 1 53.74 -5.71 10.77
C MET A 1 52.92 -4.44 10.62
N ALA A 2 53.26 -3.35 11.30
CA ALA A 2 54.35 -2.41 11.01
C ALA A 2 54.14 -1.68 9.66
N LEU A 3 53.48 -0.51 9.70
CA LEU A 3 53.79 0.67 8.88
C LEU A 3 55.30 0.96 8.97
N PRO A 4 55.99 1.60 7.98
CA PRO A 4 55.72 2.96 7.45
C PRO A 4 56.37 3.17 6.03
N PRO A 5 56.91 4.33 5.56
CA PRO A 5 56.81 5.76 5.95
C PRO A 5 56.62 6.77 4.77
N PHE A 6 56.16 7.99 5.08
CA PHE A 6 56.52 9.23 4.33
C PHE A 6 58.01 9.58 4.57
N PRO A 7 58.76 10.28 3.68
CA PRO A 7 59.08 11.72 3.91
C PRO A 7 59.52 12.50 2.61
N PRO A 8 60.28 13.63 2.63
CA PRO A 8 59.77 15.03 2.58
C PRO A 8 60.58 15.96 1.61
N PHE A 9 60.47 17.29 1.83
CA PHE A 9 61.20 18.48 1.28
C PHE A 9 60.41 19.32 0.25
N ILE A 10 59.84 20.50 0.58
CA ILE A 10 60.35 21.79 1.12
C ILE A 10 60.72 22.79 -0.01
N THR A 11 59.83 23.78 -0.16
CA THR A 11 59.98 25.22 -0.49
C THR A 11 60.96 25.69 -1.57
N LEU A 12 60.49 26.50 -2.54
CA LEU A 12 60.63 27.97 -2.57
C LEU A 12 60.03 28.56 -3.88
N LEU A 13 58.97 29.37 -3.80
CA LEU A 13 58.91 30.70 -4.43
C LEU A 13 57.63 31.43 -3.99
N LEU A 14 57.79 32.34 -3.03
CA LEU A 14 56.90 33.45 -2.76
C LEU A 14 57.18 34.57 -3.77
N LEU A 15 56.12 35.29 -4.14
CA LEU A 15 56.04 36.68 -4.65
C LEU A 15 55.22 36.73 -5.94
N THR A 16 53.92 36.96 -5.83
CA THR A 16 53.28 38.24 -6.21
C THR A 16 51.75 38.11 -6.09
N LEU A 17 51.15 39.10 -5.43
CA LEU A 17 49.76 39.59 -5.48
C LEU A 17 48.90 39.41 -4.20
N PRO A 18 48.12 40.45 -3.82
CA PRO A 18 47.72 40.70 -2.45
C PRO A 18 46.38 40.04 -2.08
N SER A 19 46.24 39.87 -0.78
CA SER A 19 45.07 39.44 0.00
C SER A 19 43.72 40.01 -0.46
N LEU A 20 42.83 39.12 -0.91
CA LEU A 20 41.37 39.28 -0.91
C LEU A 20 40.79 38.54 0.31
N HIS A 21 41.06 39.06 1.49
CA HIS A 21 40.33 38.76 2.72
C HIS A 21 39.57 40.02 3.13
N SER A 22 38.52 40.37 2.37
CA SER A 22 37.52 41.38 2.78
C SER A 22 36.23 41.37 1.95
N LEU A 23 35.85 40.27 1.29
CA LEU A 23 34.67 40.24 0.41
C LEU A 23 33.78 39.00 0.56
N PHE A 24 33.65 38.44 1.76
CA PHE A 24 32.50 37.58 2.11
C PHE A 24 32.13 37.74 3.59
N SER A 25 31.88 38.99 3.98
CA SER A 25 30.95 39.33 5.05
C SER A 25 29.89 40.23 4.42
N ARG A 26 29.02 39.64 3.59
CA ARG A 26 27.73 40.26 3.33
C ARG A 26 26.82 39.77 4.43
N GLY A 27 26.57 40.69 5.36
CA GLY A 27 25.67 40.49 6.47
C GLY A 27 24.32 39.96 5.99
N LEU A 28 23.68 39.24 6.90
CA LEU A 28 22.24 39.07 6.98
C LEU A 28 21.55 40.30 6.37
N LEU A 29 20.84 40.09 5.25
CA LEU A 29 19.89 41.07 4.74
C LEU A 29 18.92 41.39 5.88
N PRO A 30 18.70 42.68 6.23
CA PRO A 30 17.66 43.03 7.17
C PRO A 30 16.30 42.60 6.62
N ALA A 31 15.38 42.36 7.55
CA ALA A 31 14.03 41.88 7.33
C ALA A 31 13.23 42.68 6.27
N SER A 32 12.36 41.94 5.58
CA SER A 32 11.16 42.36 4.82
C SER A 32 11.33 43.49 3.78
N LEU A 33 11.46 43.09 2.51
CA LEU A 33 10.98 43.85 1.33
C LEU A 33 9.44 43.87 1.22
N ALA A 34 8.73 43.28 2.19
CA ALA A 34 7.28 43.10 2.15
C ALA A 34 6.61 44.08 3.10
N CYS A 35 5.66 44.85 2.57
CA CYS A 35 4.79 45.71 3.36
C CYS A 35 3.64 44.90 3.94
N GLU A 36 3.05 45.38 5.03
CA GLU A 36 1.88 44.70 5.60
C GLU A 36 0.71 44.70 4.60
N PRO A 37 -0.02 43.58 4.46
CA PRO A 37 -1.11 43.47 3.49
C PRO A 37 -2.16 44.58 3.65
N GLY A 38 -2.43 45.30 2.57
CA GLY A 38 -3.41 46.38 2.52
C GLY A 38 -2.89 47.74 2.99
N ARG A 39 -1.61 47.88 3.37
CA ARG A 39 -0.96 49.11 3.87
C ARG A 39 0.08 49.72 2.93
N SER A 40 -0.03 49.42 1.63
CA SER A 40 0.90 49.85 0.60
C SER A 40 0.19 50.45 -0.60
N TRP A 41 0.92 51.30 -1.32
CA TRP A 41 0.48 51.95 -2.55
C TRP A 41 1.52 51.76 -3.66
N ALA A 42 1.05 51.42 -4.85
CA ALA A 42 1.81 51.57 -6.07
C ALA A 42 1.67 53.02 -6.56
N VAL A 43 2.79 53.71 -6.76
CA VAL A 43 2.83 55.14 -7.10
C VAL A 43 3.67 55.35 -8.35
N GLN A 44 3.12 56.06 -9.34
CA GLN A 44 3.83 56.47 -10.54
C GLN A 44 4.23 57.94 -10.41
N LEU A 45 5.52 58.22 -10.63
CA LEU A 45 6.06 59.57 -10.52
C LEU A 45 6.24 60.24 -11.88
N ASP A 46 6.16 61.57 -11.90
CA ASP A 46 6.33 62.38 -13.11
C ASP A 46 7.80 62.46 -13.53
N ARG A 47 8.09 61.91 -14.71
CA ARG A 47 9.43 61.82 -15.30
C ARG A 47 9.92 63.17 -15.83
N ASP A 48 9.01 64.06 -16.20
CA ASP A 48 9.32 65.36 -16.81
C ASP A 48 9.33 66.48 -15.77
N SER A 49 9.08 66.16 -14.50
CA SER A 49 9.30 67.10 -13.40
C SER A 49 10.79 67.50 -13.40
N ASP A 50 11.05 68.81 -13.33
CA ASP A 50 12.37 69.42 -13.51
C ASP A 50 13.34 68.97 -12.39
N ILE A 51 13.83 67.72 -12.47
CA ILE A 51 14.72 67.15 -11.46
C ILE A 51 16.04 67.89 -11.60
N GLN A 52 16.30 68.84 -10.71
CA GLN A 52 17.60 69.50 -10.57
C GLN A 52 18.66 68.49 -10.12
N GLY A 53 19.08 67.60 -11.02
CA GLY A 53 20.23 66.70 -10.88
C GLY A 53 20.05 65.43 -10.04
N GLY A 54 18.85 65.09 -9.57
CA GLY A 54 18.56 63.88 -8.78
C GLY A 54 18.06 62.68 -9.60
N SER A 55 18.08 61.48 -9.02
CA SER A 55 17.50 60.27 -9.62
C SER A 55 16.00 60.13 -9.31
N LEU A 56 15.25 59.35 -10.12
CA LEU A 56 13.85 59.04 -9.81
C LEU A 56 13.69 58.28 -8.47
N ASP A 57 14.73 57.57 -8.03
CA ASP A 57 14.74 56.87 -6.75
C ASP A 57 14.82 57.87 -5.57
N GLU A 58 15.62 58.92 -5.72
CA GLU A 58 15.70 60.01 -4.73
C GLU A 58 14.39 60.82 -4.68
N LEU A 59 13.77 61.02 -5.84
CA LEU A 59 12.46 61.62 -5.94
C LEU A 59 11.42 60.77 -5.20
N ALA A 60 11.41 59.46 -5.44
CA ALA A 60 10.50 58.53 -4.79
C ALA A 60 10.64 58.53 -3.26
N GLU A 61 11.87 58.62 -2.76
CA GLU A 61 12.13 58.75 -1.33
C GLU A 61 11.57 60.05 -0.75
N SER A 62 11.75 61.19 -1.44
CA SER A 62 11.20 62.48 -1.03
C SER A 62 9.67 62.46 -1.01
N VAL A 63 9.04 61.99 -2.10
CA VAL A 63 7.58 61.93 -2.20
C VAL A 63 6.99 60.97 -1.16
N ALA A 64 7.63 59.83 -0.90
CA ALA A 64 7.19 58.93 0.16
C ALA A 64 7.20 59.64 1.52
N GLN A 65 8.31 60.29 1.90
CA GLN A 65 8.42 61.01 3.16
C GLN A 65 7.40 62.15 3.29
N GLU A 66 7.21 62.95 2.25
CA GLU A 66 6.23 64.05 2.23
C GLU A 66 4.78 63.56 2.36
N THR A 67 4.50 62.33 1.93
CA THR A 67 3.18 61.72 2.02
C THR A 67 2.98 60.84 3.27
N GLY A 68 3.96 60.81 4.18
CA GLY A 68 3.91 60.03 5.42
C GLY A 68 4.09 58.53 5.20
N LEU A 69 4.81 58.16 4.13
CA LEU A 69 5.09 56.79 3.70
C LEU A 69 6.60 56.56 3.58
N GLU A 70 7.00 55.30 3.46
CA GLU A 70 8.38 54.90 3.20
C GLU A 70 8.46 54.25 1.81
N SER A 71 9.43 54.67 1.00
CA SER A 71 9.66 54.06 -0.31
C SER A 71 10.38 52.73 -0.14
N ARG A 72 9.85 51.67 -0.76
CA ARG A 72 10.46 50.34 -0.83
C ARG A 72 11.16 50.09 -2.17
N GLY A 73 11.33 51.15 -2.95
CA GLY A 73 11.99 51.10 -4.26
C GLY A 73 11.03 50.77 -5.40
N GLN A 74 11.62 50.60 -6.58
CA GLN A 74 10.90 50.40 -7.83
C GLN A 74 10.14 49.05 -7.84
N ILE A 75 8.91 49.06 -8.35
CA ILE A 75 8.10 47.85 -8.54
C ILE A 75 8.66 47.07 -9.73
N GLY A 76 9.56 46.13 -9.45
CA GLY A 76 10.20 45.30 -10.47
C GLY A 76 10.94 46.13 -11.52
N GLN A 77 10.68 45.88 -12.79
CA GLN A 77 11.27 46.62 -13.92
C GLN A 77 10.39 47.76 -14.44
N LEU A 78 9.34 48.15 -13.70
CA LEU A 78 8.47 49.26 -14.08
C LEU A 78 9.13 50.59 -13.73
N GLU A 79 9.87 51.16 -14.69
CA GLU A 79 10.52 52.46 -14.52
C GLU A 79 9.50 53.54 -14.10
N GLY A 80 9.86 54.33 -13.08
CA GLY A 80 9.01 55.40 -12.55
C GLY A 80 7.84 54.93 -11.67
N HIS A 81 7.71 53.62 -11.39
CA HIS A 81 6.70 53.07 -10.49
C HIS A 81 7.33 52.55 -9.21
N TYR A 82 6.90 53.07 -8.08
CA TYR A 82 7.47 52.80 -6.76
C TYR A 82 6.43 52.25 -5.81
N LEU A 83 6.91 51.42 -4.88
CA LEU A 83 6.10 50.86 -3.81
C LEU A 83 6.27 51.71 -2.55
N PHE A 84 5.20 52.37 -2.10
CA PHE A 84 5.21 53.16 -0.87
C PHE A 84 4.43 52.46 0.22
N CYS A 85 4.99 52.42 1.43
CA CYS A 85 4.45 51.63 2.52
C CYS A 85 4.33 52.43 3.80
N HIS A 86 3.25 52.18 4.55
CA HIS A 86 3.10 52.76 5.86
C HIS A 86 3.98 52.02 6.88
N VAL A 87 4.74 52.77 7.67
CA VAL A 87 5.52 52.24 8.80
C VAL A 87 4.78 52.61 10.09
N PRO A 88 4.36 51.63 10.91
CA PRO A 88 3.74 51.94 12.19
C PRO A 88 4.79 52.46 13.19
N ASP A 89 4.47 53.55 13.89
CA ASP A 89 5.31 54.04 14.99
C ASP A 89 5.34 53.02 16.15
N GLU A 90 6.52 52.82 16.76
CA GLU A 90 6.72 51.89 17.89
C GLU A 90 5.91 52.28 19.15
N ALA A 91 5.30 53.46 19.17
CA ALA A 91 4.33 53.88 20.18
C ALA A 91 2.89 53.65 19.66
N GLY A 92 2.41 52.41 19.74
CA GLY A 92 1.11 51.98 19.21
C GLY A 92 -0.12 52.75 19.72
N GLY A 93 -0.44 53.88 19.08
CA GLY A 93 -1.50 54.78 19.53
C GLY A 93 -2.33 55.50 18.48
N GLU A 94 -1.96 55.53 17.20
CA GLU A 94 -2.80 56.16 16.17
C GLU A 94 -3.35 55.15 15.17
N GLN A 95 -4.68 55.17 15.02
CA GLN A 95 -5.41 54.39 14.03
C GLN A 95 -5.00 54.87 12.65
N TRP A 96 -4.26 54.03 11.92
CA TRP A 96 -3.75 54.34 10.58
C TRP A 96 -4.85 54.87 9.65
N ASP A 97 -4.71 56.14 9.25
CA ASP A 97 -5.64 56.81 8.34
C ASP A 97 -5.20 56.65 6.88
N HIS A 98 -5.57 55.52 6.29
CA HIS A 98 -5.38 55.25 4.85
C HIS A 98 -5.96 56.35 3.94
N TRP A 99 -6.95 57.13 4.41
CA TRP A 99 -7.55 58.21 3.65
C TRP A 99 -6.64 59.45 3.59
N ALA A 100 -5.90 59.72 4.66
CA ALA A 100 -4.92 60.81 4.71
C ALA A 100 -3.76 60.58 3.72
N ALA A 101 -3.17 59.38 3.73
CA ALA A 101 -2.10 59.02 2.78
C ALA A 101 -2.60 59.06 1.32
N LYS A 102 -3.81 58.57 1.06
CA LYS A 102 -4.44 58.66 -0.26
C LYS A 102 -4.64 60.12 -0.72
N GLN A 103 -5.09 61.00 0.18
CA GLN A 103 -5.23 62.43 -0.14
C GLN A 103 -3.88 63.09 -0.41
N ALA A 104 -2.87 62.80 0.41
CA ALA A 104 -1.52 63.32 0.23
C ALA A 104 -0.93 62.92 -1.13
N LEU A 105 -1.04 61.63 -1.51
CA LEU A 105 -0.64 61.14 -2.83
C LEU A 105 -1.43 61.77 -3.97
N THR A 106 -2.73 62.04 -3.78
CA THR A 106 -3.57 62.70 -4.80
C THR A 106 -3.21 64.17 -5.00
N ALA A 107 -2.80 64.85 -3.93
CA ALA A 107 -2.46 66.27 -3.96
C ALA A 107 -1.00 66.53 -4.37
N HIS A 108 -0.16 65.50 -4.38
CA HIS A 108 1.28 65.65 -4.62
C HIS A 108 1.57 65.93 -6.11
N PRO A 109 2.26 67.04 -6.45
CA PRO A 109 2.42 67.47 -7.85
C PRO A 109 3.26 66.52 -8.70
N GLN A 110 4.09 65.70 -8.07
CA GLN A 110 4.97 64.73 -8.74
C GLN A 110 4.37 63.32 -8.85
N VAL A 111 3.16 63.09 -8.32
CA VAL A 111 2.47 61.79 -8.42
C VAL A 111 1.51 61.84 -9.60
N LEU A 112 1.82 61.09 -10.66
CA LEU A 112 0.95 60.95 -11.83
C LEU A 112 -0.23 60.01 -11.57
N TRP A 113 0.03 58.96 -10.80
CA TRP A 113 -0.95 57.93 -10.51
C TRP A 113 -0.61 57.23 -9.20
N HIS A 114 -1.64 56.81 -8.48
CA HIS A 114 -1.48 55.92 -7.34
C HIS A 114 -2.62 54.93 -7.25
N SER A 115 -2.34 53.76 -6.68
CA SER A 115 -3.35 52.77 -6.33
C SER A 115 -2.95 52.03 -5.07
N GLN A 116 -3.90 51.90 -4.14
CA GLN A 116 -3.70 51.09 -2.95
C GLN A 116 -3.62 49.62 -3.37
N GLU A 117 -2.59 48.92 -2.90
CA GLU A 117 -2.43 47.50 -3.21
C GLU A 117 -3.52 46.68 -2.53
N ASN A 118 -4.22 45.89 -3.32
CA ASN A 118 -5.19 44.93 -2.82
C ASN A 118 -4.53 43.56 -2.73
N VAL A 119 -4.81 42.84 -1.65
CA VAL A 119 -4.45 41.43 -1.56
C VAL A 119 -5.26 40.67 -2.60
N LEU A 120 -4.60 40.19 -3.65
CA LEU A 120 -5.24 39.38 -4.67
C LEU A 120 -5.56 38.01 -4.08
N SER A 121 -6.86 37.73 -3.89
CA SER A 121 -7.32 36.38 -3.56
C SER A 121 -7.22 35.50 -4.81
N ARG A 122 -6.33 34.49 -4.75
CA ARG A 122 -6.26 33.43 -5.77
C ARG A 122 -7.02 32.22 -5.24
N SER A 123 -8.19 31.94 -5.80
CA SER A 123 -8.77 30.59 -5.70
C SER A 123 -8.08 29.70 -6.73
N LYS A 124 -7.52 28.57 -6.27
CA LYS A 124 -7.04 27.53 -7.18
C LYS A 124 -8.28 26.98 -7.90
N ARG A 125 -8.25 26.89 -9.24
CA ARG A 125 -9.31 26.18 -9.97
C ARG A 125 -9.18 24.72 -9.57
N GLY A 126 -10.15 24.17 -8.85
CA GLY A 126 -10.14 22.77 -8.45
C GLY A 126 -10.04 21.85 -9.68
N MET A 127 -9.50 20.66 -9.49
CA MET A 127 -9.48 19.63 -10.53
C MET A 127 -10.94 19.25 -10.86
N THR A 128 -11.38 19.54 -12.09
CA THR A 128 -12.74 19.24 -12.55
C THR A 128 -12.70 18.04 -13.48
N PHE A 129 -13.48 17.03 -13.16
CA PHE A 129 -13.71 15.86 -14.00
C PHE A 129 -15.06 15.98 -14.72
N ASN A 130 -15.17 15.43 -15.93
CA ASN A 130 -16.45 15.39 -16.67
C ASN A 130 -17.36 14.23 -16.21
N ASP A 131 -16.89 13.40 -15.27
CA ASP A 131 -17.56 12.20 -14.79
C ASP A 131 -18.78 12.57 -13.91
N PRO A 132 -19.99 12.09 -14.25
CA PRO A 132 -21.25 12.63 -13.71
C PRO A 132 -21.46 12.40 -12.21
N LYS A 133 -20.82 11.39 -11.62
CA LYS A 133 -20.92 11.07 -10.19
C LYS A 133 -19.72 11.58 -9.37
N TYR A 134 -18.68 12.15 -9.98
CA TYR A 134 -17.56 12.75 -9.24
C TYR A 134 -18.00 13.79 -8.19
N PRO A 135 -18.96 14.70 -8.47
CA PRO A 135 -19.46 15.62 -7.43
C PRO A 135 -20.11 14.94 -6.21
N SER A 136 -20.52 13.67 -6.35
CA SER A 136 -21.06 12.86 -5.26
C SER A 136 -19.99 12.04 -4.52
N GLN A 137 -18.75 11.95 -5.04
CA GLN A 137 -17.62 11.24 -4.43
C GLN A 137 -16.98 12.07 -3.30
N TRP A 138 -17.78 12.28 -2.26
CA TRP A 138 -17.39 13.04 -1.07
C TRP A 138 -16.12 12.53 -0.39
N HIS A 139 -15.86 11.22 -0.50
CA HIS A 139 -14.66 10.58 0.06
C HIS A 139 -13.37 11.01 -0.67
N LEU A 140 -13.45 11.49 -1.93
CA LEU A 140 -12.32 12.01 -2.71
C LEU A 140 -12.20 13.53 -2.60
N HIS A 141 -13.36 14.21 -2.62
CA HIS A 141 -13.43 15.66 -2.52
C HIS A 141 -14.73 16.08 -1.82
N ASN A 142 -14.62 16.59 -0.60
CA ASN A 142 -15.78 16.96 0.21
C ASN A 142 -15.98 18.49 0.25
N ASP A 143 -16.78 19.00 -0.68
CA ASP A 143 -17.12 20.43 -0.73
C ASP A 143 -18.01 20.90 0.43
N VAL A 144 -18.68 19.97 1.12
CA VAL A 144 -19.63 20.27 2.21
C VAL A 144 -18.89 20.32 3.56
N GLN A 145 -18.16 19.26 3.89
CA GLN A 145 -17.35 19.16 5.10
C GLN A 145 -15.86 19.13 4.70
N ARG A 146 -15.26 20.32 4.54
CA ARG A 146 -13.88 20.43 4.09
C ARG A 146 -12.93 19.70 5.04
N GLY A 147 -12.03 18.89 4.47
CA GLY A 147 -11.10 18.04 5.23
C GLY A 147 -11.67 16.66 5.59
N MET A 148 -12.94 16.39 5.26
CA MET A 148 -13.57 15.07 5.39
C MET A 148 -13.55 14.29 4.08
N ASP A 149 -12.35 14.14 3.56
CA ASP A 149 -11.99 13.37 2.38
C ASP A 149 -10.56 12.82 2.56
N ILE A 150 -10.13 11.94 1.65
CA ILE A 150 -8.79 11.34 1.71
C ILE A 150 -7.66 12.30 1.28
N ASN A 151 -7.97 13.58 1.00
CA ASN A 151 -7.01 14.61 0.59
C ASN A 151 -6.17 14.21 -0.63
N VAL A 152 -6.82 13.70 -1.68
CA VAL A 152 -6.16 13.18 -2.90
C VAL A 152 -6.04 14.22 -4.02
N THR A 153 -6.88 15.25 -4.04
CA THR A 153 -6.90 16.25 -5.12
C THR A 153 -5.54 16.94 -5.33
N GLY A 154 -4.86 17.29 -4.24
CA GLY A 154 -3.50 17.85 -4.29
C GLY A 154 -2.46 16.88 -4.85
N VAL A 155 -2.65 15.57 -4.70
CA VAL A 155 -1.77 14.55 -5.28
C VAL A 155 -1.96 14.47 -6.79
N TRP A 156 -3.22 14.49 -7.25
CA TRP A 156 -3.54 14.46 -8.68
C TRP A 156 -3.07 15.71 -9.42
N GLU A 157 -3.14 16.89 -8.80
CA GLU A 157 -2.60 18.14 -9.36
C GLU A 157 -1.09 18.06 -9.67
N HIS A 158 -0.39 17.12 -9.05
CA HIS A 158 1.03 16.83 -9.28
C HIS A 158 1.26 15.63 -10.20
N ASN A 159 0.25 15.21 -10.97
CA ASN A 159 0.31 14.11 -11.93
C ASN A 159 0.68 12.74 -11.30
N ILE A 160 0.29 12.56 -10.04
CA ILE A 160 0.41 11.29 -9.32
C ILE A 160 -0.98 10.67 -9.28
N THR A 161 -1.19 9.65 -10.10
CA THR A 161 -2.50 9.09 -10.45
C THR A 161 -2.52 7.55 -10.29
N GLY A 162 -1.41 6.94 -9.88
CA GLY A 162 -1.21 5.49 -9.80
C GLY A 162 -0.48 4.88 -11.01
N ALA A 163 -0.07 5.70 -11.97
CA ALA A 163 0.54 5.22 -13.21
C ALA A 163 1.75 4.30 -12.98
N GLY A 164 1.75 3.15 -13.66
CA GLY A 164 2.80 2.14 -13.56
C GLY A 164 2.62 1.12 -12.43
N VAL A 165 1.53 1.18 -11.68
CA VAL A 165 1.18 0.25 -10.60
C VAL A 165 -0.04 -0.58 -11.01
N THR A 166 -0.03 -1.86 -10.70
CA THR A 166 -1.20 -2.74 -10.89
C THR A 166 -1.79 -3.15 -9.55
N VAL A 167 -3.08 -2.87 -9.35
CA VAL A 167 -3.83 -3.31 -8.18
C VAL A 167 -4.75 -4.46 -8.57
N VAL A 168 -4.73 -5.57 -7.84
CA VAL A 168 -5.60 -6.72 -8.09
C VAL A 168 -6.70 -6.81 -7.03
N VAL A 169 -7.93 -6.98 -7.49
CA VAL A 169 -9.10 -7.21 -6.65
C VAL A 169 -9.34 -8.72 -6.57
N VAL A 170 -9.18 -9.28 -5.37
CA VAL A 170 -9.41 -10.71 -5.10
C VAL A 170 -10.82 -10.87 -4.53
N ASP A 171 -11.79 -11.20 -5.38
CA ASP A 171 -13.21 -11.11 -5.03
C ASP A 171 -14.13 -12.02 -5.89
N ASP A 172 -15.38 -11.62 -6.12
CA ASP A 172 -16.40 -12.32 -6.92
C ASP A 172 -16.26 -12.13 -8.44
N GLY A 173 -15.33 -11.28 -8.87
CA GLY A 173 -15.03 -10.99 -10.27
C GLY A 173 -14.99 -9.49 -10.55
N VAL A 174 -14.43 -9.14 -11.71
CA VAL A 174 -14.36 -7.74 -12.17
C VAL A 174 -14.91 -7.67 -13.58
N GLN A 175 -15.96 -6.86 -13.78
CA GLN A 175 -16.48 -6.59 -15.11
C GLN A 175 -15.50 -5.70 -15.88
N HIS A 176 -14.50 -6.33 -16.47
CA HIS A 176 -13.43 -5.64 -17.19
C HIS A 176 -13.88 -4.95 -18.48
N THR A 177 -15.08 -5.22 -18.98
CA THR A 177 -15.65 -4.54 -20.15
C THR A 177 -16.45 -3.28 -19.82
N LEU A 178 -16.57 -2.91 -18.54
CA LEU A 178 -17.25 -1.67 -18.14
C LEU A 178 -16.45 -0.46 -18.64
N GLU A 179 -17.13 0.58 -19.13
CA GLU A 179 -16.48 1.80 -19.67
C GLU A 179 -15.51 2.44 -18.67
N ASP A 180 -15.87 2.37 -17.39
CA ASP A 180 -15.09 2.91 -16.28
C ASP A 180 -13.86 2.08 -15.90
N ILE A 181 -13.73 0.84 -16.40
CA ILE A 181 -12.68 -0.10 -16.00
C ILE A 181 -11.83 -0.54 -17.20
N GLN A 182 -12.45 -0.72 -18.37
CA GLN A 182 -11.83 -1.33 -19.55
C GLN A 182 -10.49 -0.69 -19.96
N PRO A 183 -10.35 0.66 -20.01
CA PRO A 183 -9.06 1.27 -20.33
C PRO A 183 -7.93 0.94 -19.33
N ASN A 184 -8.28 0.72 -18.07
CA ASN A 184 -7.33 0.43 -16.98
C ASN A 184 -7.19 -1.07 -16.70
N TYR A 185 -7.94 -1.94 -17.38
CA TYR A 185 -7.92 -3.38 -17.10
C TYR A 185 -6.55 -4.04 -17.39
N CYS A 186 -6.12 -4.90 -16.47
CA CYS A 186 -4.91 -5.71 -16.57
C CYS A 186 -5.25 -7.19 -16.79
N PRO A 187 -5.33 -7.67 -18.05
CA PRO A 187 -5.55 -9.09 -18.31
C PRO A 187 -4.39 -9.96 -17.82
N GLU A 188 -3.15 -9.45 -17.87
CA GLU A 188 -1.94 -10.17 -17.45
C GLU A 188 -1.91 -10.48 -15.94
N GLY A 189 -2.56 -9.63 -15.14
CA GLY A 189 -2.67 -9.80 -13.69
C GLY A 189 -3.95 -10.53 -13.25
N SER A 190 -4.84 -10.84 -14.18
CA SER A 190 -6.20 -11.34 -13.89
C SER A 190 -6.33 -12.84 -14.11
N TYR A 191 -7.25 -13.47 -13.36
CA TYR A 191 -7.55 -14.88 -13.51
C TYR A 191 -8.88 -15.25 -12.84
N ASP A 192 -9.59 -16.23 -13.37
CA ASP A 192 -10.75 -16.86 -12.72
C ASP A 192 -10.35 -18.22 -12.14
N LEU A 193 -10.37 -18.32 -10.81
CA LEU A 193 -10.08 -19.56 -10.08
C LEU A 193 -11.31 -20.45 -9.93
N ASN A 194 -12.52 -19.90 -9.99
CA ASN A 194 -13.76 -20.67 -9.94
C ASN A 194 -13.97 -21.46 -11.25
N SER A 195 -13.69 -20.84 -12.39
CA SER A 195 -13.83 -21.45 -13.73
C SER A 195 -12.50 -22.00 -14.30
N ASN A 196 -11.38 -21.63 -13.67
CA ASN A 196 -10.01 -21.98 -14.07
C ASN A 196 -9.65 -21.55 -15.50
N ASP A 197 -9.83 -20.27 -15.78
CA ASP A 197 -9.52 -19.62 -17.06
C ASP A 197 -9.08 -18.16 -16.83
N PRO A 198 -8.57 -17.43 -17.84
CA PRO A 198 -8.02 -16.09 -17.63
C PRO A 198 -9.06 -14.95 -17.55
N ASP A 199 -10.36 -15.23 -17.70
CA ASP A 199 -11.40 -14.20 -17.76
C ASP A 199 -12.09 -14.02 -16.39
N PRO A 200 -11.79 -12.95 -15.61
CA PRO A 200 -12.37 -12.72 -14.29
C PRO A 200 -13.79 -12.13 -14.35
N MET A 201 -14.46 -12.18 -15.50
CA MET A 201 -15.80 -11.62 -15.67
C MET A 201 -16.76 -12.23 -14.62
N PRO A 202 -17.48 -11.41 -13.83
CA PRO A 202 -18.41 -11.91 -12.85
C PRO A 202 -19.57 -12.65 -13.53
N HIS A 203 -20.02 -13.74 -12.93
CA HIS A 203 -21.14 -14.51 -13.46
C HIS A 203 -22.48 -13.88 -13.03
N PRO A 204 -23.41 -13.58 -13.96
CA PRO A 204 -24.73 -13.13 -13.58
C PRO A 204 -25.50 -14.27 -12.90
N ASP A 205 -25.88 -14.08 -11.64
CA ASP A 205 -26.70 -15.03 -10.89
C ASP A 205 -28.10 -14.46 -10.60
N ALA A 206 -29.00 -15.30 -10.07
CA ALA A 206 -30.40 -14.93 -9.84
C ALA A 206 -30.57 -13.83 -8.78
N HIS A 207 -29.57 -13.64 -7.91
CA HIS A 207 -29.59 -12.69 -6.81
C HIS A 207 -28.81 -11.41 -7.11
N SER A 208 -28.05 -11.38 -8.20
CA SER A 208 -27.21 -10.25 -8.60
C SER A 208 -26.07 -10.00 -7.58
N ASP A 209 -25.54 -11.05 -6.98
CA ASP A 209 -24.65 -10.94 -5.83
C ASP A 209 -23.18 -10.66 -6.22
N ASN A 210 -22.78 -11.00 -7.46
CA ASN A 210 -21.40 -10.92 -7.96
C ASN A 210 -20.96 -9.51 -8.46
N HIS A 211 -21.44 -8.46 -7.80
CA HIS A 211 -21.14 -7.07 -8.15
C HIS A 211 -20.01 -6.45 -7.33
N HIS A 212 -19.54 -7.14 -6.28
CA HIS A 212 -18.73 -6.56 -5.23
C HIS A 212 -17.31 -6.22 -5.71
N GLY A 213 -16.66 -7.12 -6.44
CA GLY A 213 -15.32 -6.90 -7.00
C GLY A 213 -15.29 -5.78 -8.04
N THR A 214 -16.35 -5.63 -8.84
CA THR A 214 -16.48 -4.52 -9.80
C THR A 214 -16.57 -3.16 -9.09
N ARG A 215 -17.29 -3.08 -7.96
CA ARG A 215 -17.37 -1.86 -7.14
C ARG A 215 -16.02 -1.49 -6.53
N CYS A 216 -15.32 -2.48 -5.98
CA CYS A 216 -13.97 -2.30 -5.42
C CYS A 216 -12.98 -1.83 -6.50
N ALA A 217 -13.04 -2.42 -7.70
CA ALA A 217 -12.19 -2.04 -8.83
C ALA A 217 -12.40 -0.58 -9.25
N GLY A 218 -13.65 -0.10 -9.26
CA GLY A 218 -14.00 1.29 -9.55
C GLY A 218 -13.42 2.27 -8.52
N GLU A 219 -13.45 1.94 -7.23
CA GLU A 219 -12.90 2.80 -6.18
C GLU A 219 -11.38 2.99 -6.35
N ILE A 220 -10.70 1.95 -6.81
CA ILE A 220 -9.25 1.96 -7.03
C ILE A 220 -8.91 2.73 -8.31
N ALA A 221 -9.50 2.35 -9.45
CA ALA A 221 -9.00 2.76 -10.76
C ALA A 221 -10.11 3.04 -11.80
N ALA A 222 -11.30 3.49 -11.39
CA ALA A 222 -12.28 4.05 -12.32
C ALA A 222 -11.63 5.16 -13.19
N VAL A 223 -11.87 5.08 -14.50
CA VAL A 223 -11.23 5.93 -15.50
C VAL A 223 -11.75 7.35 -15.37
N SER A 224 -10.84 8.30 -15.22
CA SER A 224 -11.21 9.72 -15.18
C SER A 224 -11.50 10.29 -16.57
N ASN A 225 -12.36 11.30 -16.63
CA ASN A 225 -12.67 12.11 -17.81
C ASN A 225 -13.31 11.33 -18.98
N ASN A 226 -13.99 10.22 -18.71
CA ASN A 226 -14.68 9.43 -19.74
C ASN A 226 -16.17 9.80 -19.87
N SER A 227 -16.68 10.76 -19.08
CA SER A 227 -18.09 11.14 -19.01
C SER A 227 -19.01 10.01 -18.53
N PHE A 228 -18.44 9.01 -17.87
CA PHE A 228 -19.12 7.86 -17.31
C PHE A 228 -18.86 7.79 -15.82
N CYS A 229 -19.88 7.43 -15.06
CA CYS A 229 -19.79 7.19 -13.63
C CYS A 229 -18.90 8.14 -12.79
N ALA A 230 -17.73 7.68 -12.36
CA ALA A 230 -16.97 8.12 -11.20
C ALA A 230 -15.47 8.15 -11.52
N VAL A 231 -14.65 8.52 -10.54
CA VAL A 231 -13.18 8.56 -10.66
C VAL A 231 -12.55 7.68 -9.58
N GLY A 232 -11.58 6.85 -9.94
CA GLY A 232 -10.83 6.04 -8.98
C GLY A 232 -9.80 6.86 -8.21
N VAL A 233 -9.45 6.44 -6.99
CA VAL A 233 -8.37 7.06 -6.20
C VAL A 233 -7.08 7.13 -6.99
N ALA A 234 -6.76 6.04 -7.69
CA ALA A 234 -5.61 5.87 -8.55
C ALA A 234 -6.07 5.60 -9.98
N TYR A 235 -6.80 6.54 -10.58
CA TYR A 235 -7.38 6.44 -11.92
C TYR A 235 -6.38 6.23 -13.08
N GLY A 236 -5.07 6.37 -12.83
CA GLY A 236 -4.00 6.04 -13.77
C GLY A 236 -3.33 4.68 -13.54
N SER A 237 -3.70 3.95 -12.47
CA SER A 237 -3.26 2.58 -12.22
C SER A 237 -3.91 1.60 -13.20
N ARG A 238 -3.29 0.43 -13.35
CA ARG A 238 -3.99 -0.73 -13.91
C ARG A 238 -4.76 -1.47 -12.81
N VAL A 239 -5.88 -2.11 -13.17
CA VAL A 239 -6.67 -2.95 -12.25
C VAL A 239 -6.86 -4.36 -12.80
N ALA A 240 -6.56 -5.36 -11.98
CA ALA A 240 -6.76 -6.78 -12.27
C ALA A 240 -7.89 -7.36 -11.42
N GLY A 241 -8.46 -8.49 -11.84
CA GLY A 241 -9.44 -9.25 -11.07
C GLY A 241 -9.00 -10.70 -10.88
N ILE A 242 -9.06 -11.19 -9.64
CA ILE A 242 -9.00 -12.62 -9.33
C ILE A 242 -10.37 -13.05 -8.82
N ARG A 243 -11.12 -13.76 -9.68
CA ARG A 243 -12.45 -14.31 -9.33
C ARG A 243 -12.27 -15.59 -8.54
N VAL A 244 -12.69 -15.58 -7.29
CA VAL A 244 -12.47 -16.68 -6.34
C VAL A 244 -13.65 -16.90 -5.39
N LEU A 245 -14.51 -15.88 -5.19
CA LEU A 245 -15.64 -15.93 -4.26
C LEU A 245 -16.95 -16.43 -4.88
N ASP A 246 -16.99 -16.63 -6.20
CA ASP A 246 -18.19 -17.02 -6.94
C ASP A 246 -18.28 -18.55 -7.09
N GLY A 247 -18.26 -19.24 -5.95
CA GLY A 247 -18.28 -20.69 -5.84
C GLY A 247 -17.67 -21.22 -4.55
N PRO A 248 -17.53 -22.55 -4.41
CA PRO A 248 -16.86 -23.14 -3.26
C PRO A 248 -15.40 -22.69 -3.19
N LEU A 249 -14.99 -22.09 -2.07
CA LEU A 249 -13.58 -21.78 -1.84
C LEU A 249 -12.88 -22.92 -1.12
N THR A 250 -11.65 -23.20 -1.55
CA THR A 250 -10.72 -24.07 -0.84
C THR A 250 -9.47 -23.29 -0.46
N ASP A 251 -8.80 -23.69 0.62
CA ASP A 251 -7.54 -23.06 1.06
C ASP A 251 -6.48 -23.02 -0.05
N SER A 252 -6.47 -24.01 -0.94
CA SER A 252 -5.55 -24.06 -2.08
C SER A 252 -5.86 -23.00 -3.14
N MET A 253 -7.13 -22.75 -3.43
CA MET A 253 -7.55 -21.70 -4.35
C MET A 253 -7.20 -20.33 -3.79
N GLU A 254 -7.40 -20.14 -2.50
CA GLU A 254 -7.03 -18.92 -1.81
C GLU A 254 -5.52 -18.68 -1.79
N ALA A 255 -4.72 -19.70 -1.46
CA ALA A 255 -3.27 -19.62 -1.52
C ALA A 255 -2.76 -19.26 -2.93
N VAL A 256 -3.42 -19.79 -3.97
CA VAL A 256 -3.16 -19.41 -5.37
C VAL A 256 -3.58 -17.96 -5.63
N ALA A 257 -4.73 -17.51 -5.14
CA ALA A 257 -5.22 -16.15 -5.35
C ALA A 257 -4.20 -15.09 -4.88
N PHE A 258 -3.61 -15.26 -3.69
CA PHE A 258 -2.61 -14.31 -3.18
C PHE A 258 -1.26 -14.31 -3.90
N ASN A 259 -0.99 -15.35 -4.71
CA ASN A 259 0.27 -15.49 -5.44
C ASN A 259 0.06 -15.50 -6.96
N LYS A 260 -1.17 -15.40 -7.46
CA LYS A 260 -1.39 -15.39 -8.89
C LYS A 260 -0.82 -14.08 -9.47
N HIS A 261 0.11 -14.22 -10.41
CA HIS A 261 0.76 -13.10 -11.09
C HIS A 261 1.43 -12.09 -10.13
N TYR A 262 2.05 -12.55 -9.03
CA TYR A 262 2.68 -11.69 -7.99
C TYR A 262 3.85 -10.80 -8.45
N GLN A 263 4.32 -10.96 -9.70
CA GLN A 263 5.30 -10.06 -10.33
C GLN A 263 4.65 -8.96 -11.18
N VAL A 264 3.38 -9.11 -11.54
CA VAL A 264 2.58 -8.11 -12.26
C VAL A 264 1.72 -7.32 -11.28
N ASN A 265 1.09 -8.01 -10.34
CA ASN A 265 0.22 -7.43 -9.32
C ASN A 265 1.06 -6.88 -8.16
N ASP A 266 0.96 -5.57 -7.91
CA ASP A 266 1.71 -4.90 -6.84
C ASP A 266 0.96 -4.92 -5.51
N VAL A 267 -0.32 -4.56 -5.56
CA VAL A 267 -1.20 -4.40 -4.41
C VAL A 267 -2.40 -5.32 -4.56
N TYR A 268 -2.71 -6.06 -3.52
CA TYR A 268 -3.84 -6.99 -3.45
C TYR A 268 -4.90 -6.38 -2.54
N SER A 269 -6.07 -6.07 -3.08
CA SER A 269 -7.24 -5.64 -2.31
C SER A 269 -8.15 -6.84 -2.09
N CYS A 270 -8.23 -7.32 -0.86
CA CYS A 270 -8.85 -8.60 -0.54
C CYS A 270 -9.94 -8.47 0.52
N ARG A 271 -10.97 -9.32 0.40
CA ARG A 271 -11.92 -9.63 1.46
C ARG A 271 -11.52 -10.91 2.22
N TYR A 272 -11.99 -11.02 3.46
CA TYR A 272 -11.82 -12.16 4.36
C TYR A 272 -12.23 -13.51 3.76
N PHE A 273 -11.43 -14.52 4.13
CA PHE A 273 -11.16 -15.84 3.54
C PHE A 273 -11.13 -17.05 4.50
N SER A 274 -12.07 -17.29 5.41
CA SER A 274 -12.11 -18.53 6.25
C SER A 274 -11.03 -18.71 7.37
N ASP A 275 -11.21 -19.76 8.19
CA ASP A 275 -10.57 -20.01 9.49
C ASP A 275 -9.30 -20.91 9.44
N ASP A 276 -8.98 -21.65 8.37
CA ASP A 276 -7.81 -22.57 8.34
C ASP A 276 -6.48 -21.86 7.99
N LEU A 277 -5.43 -22.08 8.79
CA LEU A 277 -4.25 -21.23 8.89
C LEU A 277 -3.07 -21.69 8.01
N GLY A 278 -2.84 -23.00 7.82
CA GLY A 278 -1.54 -23.54 7.39
C GLY A 278 -1.03 -23.10 6.00
N LEU A 279 -1.77 -23.40 4.92
CA LEU A 279 -1.38 -23.08 3.54
C LEU A 279 -1.43 -21.56 3.26
N ARG A 280 -2.37 -20.89 3.91
CA ARG A 280 -2.56 -19.45 3.89
C ARG A 280 -1.34 -18.67 4.36
N TRP A 281 -0.79 -19.01 5.53
CA TRP A 281 0.40 -18.32 6.04
C TRP A 281 1.58 -18.46 5.07
N GLY A 282 1.76 -19.64 4.48
CA GLY A 282 2.77 -19.87 3.46
C GLY A 282 2.57 -19.00 2.21
N ALA A 283 1.33 -18.82 1.78
CA ALA A 283 0.99 -17.98 0.63
C ALA A 283 1.27 -16.49 0.86
N LEU A 284 0.81 -15.93 1.98
CA LEU A 284 1.07 -14.53 2.33
C LEU A 284 2.58 -14.29 2.54
N GLN A 285 3.25 -15.20 3.24
CA GLN A 285 4.70 -15.13 3.46
C GLN A 285 5.46 -15.18 2.13
N HIS A 286 5.06 -16.04 1.18
CA HIS A 286 5.67 -16.08 -0.14
C HIS A 286 5.48 -14.76 -0.89
N GLY A 287 4.26 -14.21 -0.89
CA GLY A 287 3.94 -12.94 -1.54
C GLY A 287 4.78 -11.79 -0.99
N VAL A 288 4.93 -11.65 0.33
CA VAL A 288 5.74 -10.56 0.91
C VAL A 288 7.26 -10.74 0.74
N ILE A 289 7.74 -11.97 0.47
CA ILE A 289 9.17 -12.26 0.24
C ILE A 289 9.53 -12.14 -1.24
N ALA A 290 8.72 -12.70 -2.13
CA ALA A 290 9.03 -12.84 -3.55
C ALA A 290 8.30 -11.83 -4.44
N GLY A 291 7.14 -11.34 -4.00
CA GLY A 291 6.33 -10.32 -4.68
C GLY A 291 7.13 -9.12 -5.17
N ARG A 292 6.73 -8.55 -6.31
CA ARG A 292 7.31 -7.28 -6.81
C ARG A 292 8.84 -7.29 -6.84
N LYS A 293 9.43 -8.34 -7.43
CA LYS A 293 10.89 -8.52 -7.50
C LYS A 293 11.58 -8.44 -6.13
N GLY A 294 10.97 -9.02 -5.10
CA GLY A 294 11.52 -9.04 -3.75
C GLY A 294 11.22 -7.83 -2.87
N PHE A 295 10.52 -6.81 -3.38
CA PHE A 295 9.98 -5.73 -2.52
C PHE A 295 8.77 -6.21 -1.69
N GLY A 296 8.12 -7.28 -2.13
CA GLY A 296 6.99 -7.92 -1.46
C GLY A 296 5.65 -7.35 -1.89
N SER A 297 4.72 -8.26 -2.18
CA SER A 297 3.32 -7.93 -2.45
C SER A 297 2.70 -7.24 -1.24
N ILE A 298 1.82 -6.26 -1.48
CA ILE A 298 1.13 -5.53 -0.42
C ILE A 298 -0.31 -6.04 -0.34
N PHE A 299 -0.67 -6.70 0.75
CA PHE A 299 -2.02 -7.22 0.97
C PHE A 299 -2.83 -6.24 1.81
N VAL A 300 -3.80 -5.54 1.21
CA VAL A 300 -4.72 -4.64 1.91
C VAL A 300 -6.02 -5.41 2.19
N VAL A 301 -6.38 -5.51 3.47
CA VAL A 301 -7.53 -6.30 3.92
C VAL A 301 -8.50 -5.44 4.73
N ALA A 302 -9.79 -5.64 4.51
CA ALA A 302 -10.83 -5.02 5.32
C ALA A 302 -10.83 -5.61 6.74
N SER A 303 -11.05 -4.79 7.76
CA SER A 303 -11.07 -5.26 9.16
C SER A 303 -12.27 -6.14 9.52
N GLY A 304 -13.34 -6.14 8.71
CA GLY A 304 -14.54 -6.96 8.97
C GLY A 304 -15.79 -6.15 9.27
N ASN A 305 -16.94 -6.81 9.22
CA ASN A 305 -18.28 -6.20 9.31
C ASN A 305 -19.12 -6.76 10.49
N GLY A 306 -18.48 -7.47 11.43
CA GLY A 306 -19.10 -8.09 12.60
C GLY A 306 -19.32 -7.16 13.80
N GLY A 307 -19.05 -5.86 13.69
CA GLY A 307 -19.09 -4.92 14.82
C GLY A 307 -20.42 -4.88 15.56
N GLN A 308 -21.55 -4.95 14.85
CA GLN A 308 -22.89 -4.98 15.44
C GLN A 308 -23.18 -6.26 16.25
N TYR A 309 -22.39 -7.30 16.03
CA TYR A 309 -22.42 -8.58 16.73
C TYR A 309 -21.38 -8.68 17.84
N ASN A 310 -20.71 -7.57 18.17
CA ASN A 310 -19.57 -7.50 19.08
C ASN A 310 -18.41 -8.42 18.65
N ASP A 311 -18.17 -8.54 17.34
CA ASP A 311 -16.97 -9.20 16.84
C ASP A 311 -15.74 -8.29 16.91
N ASN A 312 -14.56 -8.90 16.77
CA ASN A 312 -13.29 -8.21 16.88
C ASN A 312 -12.29 -8.82 15.89
N CYS A 313 -11.62 -7.95 15.13
CA CYS A 313 -10.77 -8.37 14.03
C CYS A 313 -9.49 -9.12 14.44
N ASN A 314 -9.19 -9.24 15.74
CA ASN A 314 -8.10 -10.09 16.22
C ASN A 314 -8.48 -11.58 16.32
N TYR A 315 -9.75 -11.91 16.06
CA TYR A 315 -10.26 -13.28 15.88
C TYR A 315 -10.27 -13.71 14.40
N ASP A 316 -9.81 -12.84 13.51
CA ASP A 316 -9.63 -13.07 12.08
C ASP A 316 -8.12 -13.22 11.78
N GLY A 317 -7.74 -14.36 11.21
CA GLY A 317 -6.35 -14.72 10.89
C GLY A 317 -5.69 -13.90 9.77
N TYR A 318 -6.48 -13.21 8.93
CA TYR A 318 -5.96 -12.25 7.94
C TYR A 318 -5.78 -10.88 8.56
N ALA A 319 -6.80 -10.40 9.26
CA ALA A 319 -6.79 -9.06 9.84
C ALA A 319 -5.76 -8.92 10.97
N ASN A 320 -5.36 -10.03 11.60
CA ASN A 320 -4.31 -10.06 12.62
C ASN A 320 -2.92 -10.47 12.10
N SER A 321 -2.78 -10.74 10.80
CA SER A 321 -1.52 -11.12 10.15
C SER A 321 -0.53 -9.96 10.06
N ILE A 322 0.77 -10.20 10.27
CA ILE A 322 1.80 -9.17 10.05
C ILE A 322 1.91 -8.79 8.57
N TYR A 323 1.53 -9.70 7.67
CA TYR A 323 1.72 -9.57 6.23
C TYR A 323 0.64 -8.71 5.56
N THR A 324 -0.41 -8.34 6.30
CA THR A 324 -1.55 -7.60 5.79
C THR A 324 -1.56 -6.18 6.33
N VAL A 325 -2.16 -5.29 5.54
CA VAL A 325 -2.49 -3.92 5.90
C VAL A 325 -3.98 -3.92 6.23
N THR A 326 -4.32 -4.08 7.51
CA THR A 326 -5.70 -4.14 7.97
C THR A 326 -6.30 -2.74 8.10
N ILE A 327 -7.37 -2.50 7.32
CA ILE A 327 -8.05 -1.22 7.18
C ILE A 327 -9.48 -1.30 7.71
N GLY A 328 -9.79 -0.48 8.72
CA GLY A 328 -11.17 -0.27 9.18
C GLY A 328 -11.90 0.84 8.42
N ALA A 329 -13.12 1.12 8.83
CA ALA A 329 -13.98 2.11 8.19
C ALA A 329 -14.37 3.25 9.13
N VAL A 330 -14.50 4.46 8.57
CA VAL A 330 -15.18 5.60 9.18
C VAL A 330 -16.30 6.11 8.28
N ASP A 331 -17.36 6.63 8.87
CA ASP A 331 -18.43 7.30 8.12
C ASP A 331 -18.02 8.71 7.66
N GLU A 332 -18.92 9.42 6.98
CA GLU A 332 -18.67 10.78 6.49
C GLU A 332 -18.37 11.82 7.59
N ASN A 333 -18.65 11.51 8.86
CA ASN A 333 -18.33 12.34 10.01
C ASN A 333 -17.07 11.87 10.74
N GLY A 334 -16.36 10.88 10.21
CA GLY A 334 -15.11 10.36 10.77
C GLY A 334 -15.32 9.41 11.95
N ARG A 335 -16.56 8.95 12.16
CA ARG A 335 -16.90 8.06 13.28
C ARG A 335 -16.91 6.61 12.83
N LYS A 336 -16.59 5.71 13.75
CA LYS A 336 -16.69 4.27 13.53
C LYS A 336 -18.17 3.87 13.23
N PRO A 337 -18.47 3.25 12.07
CA PRO A 337 -19.79 2.75 11.74
C PRO A 337 -20.20 1.56 12.61
N PHE A 338 -21.50 1.32 12.72
CA PHE A 338 -22.05 0.23 13.56
C PHE A 338 -21.57 -1.17 13.17
N TYR A 339 -21.25 -1.39 11.89
CA TYR A 339 -20.79 -2.69 11.38
C TYR A 339 -19.28 -2.88 11.53
N ALA A 340 -18.48 -1.82 11.65
CA ALA A 340 -17.03 -1.94 11.60
C ALA A 340 -16.50 -2.65 12.85
N GLU A 341 -15.57 -3.58 12.66
CA GLU A 341 -14.86 -4.23 13.77
C GLU A 341 -13.71 -3.35 14.27
N GLU A 342 -13.42 -3.47 15.57
CA GLU A 342 -12.29 -2.80 16.23
C GLU A 342 -11.30 -3.86 16.71
N CYS A 343 -9.99 -3.59 16.67
CA CYS A 343 -8.97 -4.48 17.22
C CYS A 343 -7.59 -3.81 17.32
N ALA A 344 -6.69 -4.43 18.10
CA ALA A 344 -5.34 -3.95 18.32
C ALA A 344 -4.40 -4.15 17.12
N SER A 345 -4.78 -4.95 16.12
CA SER A 345 -4.00 -5.24 14.91
C SER A 345 -4.29 -4.30 13.73
N MET A 346 -5.32 -3.45 13.82
CA MET A 346 -5.69 -2.52 12.76
C MET A 346 -4.63 -1.43 12.60
N LEU A 347 -4.17 -1.20 11.36
CA LEU A 347 -3.20 -0.15 11.06
C LEU A 347 -3.85 1.21 10.89
N ALA A 348 -4.96 1.30 10.15
CA ALA A 348 -5.59 2.58 9.86
C ALA A 348 -7.06 2.41 9.48
N VAL A 349 -7.73 3.54 9.25
CA VAL A 349 -9.10 3.61 8.72
C VAL A 349 -9.17 4.49 7.49
N THR A 350 -10.18 4.27 6.66
CA THR A 350 -10.59 5.24 5.65
C THR A 350 -12.11 5.26 5.48
N PHE A 351 -12.61 6.14 4.62
CA PHE A 351 -14.03 6.42 4.51
C PHE A 351 -14.82 5.24 3.94
N SER A 352 -16.04 5.08 4.44
CA SER A 352 -17.05 4.16 3.94
C SER A 352 -18.44 4.70 4.28
N SER A 353 -19.46 3.86 4.16
CA SER A 353 -20.84 4.16 4.55
C SER A 353 -21.01 4.27 6.06
N GLY A 354 -22.00 5.03 6.49
CA GLY A 354 -22.43 5.11 7.89
C GLY A 354 -23.81 4.49 8.15
N GLY A 355 -24.60 5.15 8.99
CA GLY A 355 -26.02 4.84 9.16
C GLY A 355 -26.84 5.20 7.91
N ARG A 356 -28.12 4.80 7.89
CA ARG A 356 -29.03 4.98 6.73
C ARG A 356 -29.19 6.43 6.23
N THR A 357 -28.91 7.41 7.08
CA THR A 357 -29.03 8.84 6.76
C THR A 357 -27.71 9.46 6.29
N LEU A 358 -26.61 8.70 6.36
CA LEU A 358 -25.29 9.14 5.94
C LEU A 358 -25.01 8.68 4.52
N ARG A 359 -24.13 9.41 3.83
CA ARG A 359 -23.68 9.08 2.48
C ARG A 359 -22.89 7.76 2.49
N SER A 360 -23.00 7.05 1.38
CA SER A 360 -22.27 5.81 1.09
C SER A 360 -21.19 6.08 0.03
N ILE A 361 -20.42 5.05 -0.32
CA ILE A 361 -19.38 5.18 -1.34
C ILE A 361 -20.00 5.13 -2.74
N VAL A 362 -19.51 6.03 -3.58
CA VAL A 362 -19.89 6.21 -4.97
C VAL A 362 -18.77 5.65 -5.85
N THR A 363 -19.11 4.68 -6.68
CA THR A 363 -18.16 3.93 -7.52
C THR A 363 -18.86 3.30 -8.72
N SER A 364 -18.09 2.71 -9.62
CA SER A 364 -18.57 1.87 -10.71
C SER A 364 -19.37 0.68 -10.15
N ASP A 365 -20.33 0.18 -10.90
CA ASP A 365 -21.08 -1.03 -10.58
C ASP A 365 -21.10 -1.93 -11.81
N TRP A 366 -21.41 -3.21 -11.64
CA TRP A 366 -21.58 -4.06 -12.81
C TRP A 366 -22.88 -3.69 -13.57
N SER A 367 -22.90 -3.96 -14.88
CA SER A 367 -23.98 -3.62 -15.80
C SER A 367 -24.53 -4.84 -16.54
N LEU A 368 -24.14 -6.06 -16.15
CA LEU A 368 -24.51 -7.30 -16.85
C LEU A 368 -26.01 -7.66 -16.74
N GLN A 369 -26.77 -6.96 -15.89
CA GLN A 369 -28.23 -7.09 -15.76
C GLN A 369 -28.93 -5.74 -16.04
N GLN A 370 -29.82 -5.27 -15.16
CA GLN A 370 -30.49 -3.96 -15.31
C GLN A 370 -29.71 -2.81 -14.66
N GLY A 371 -28.42 -3.00 -14.39
CA GLY A 371 -27.55 -2.02 -13.74
C GLY A 371 -27.17 -0.86 -14.66
N THR A 372 -26.96 0.32 -14.08
CA THR A 372 -26.49 1.51 -14.82
C THR A 372 -24.98 1.54 -15.02
N GLY A 373 -24.26 0.58 -14.44
CA GLY A 373 -22.80 0.59 -14.35
C GLY A 373 -22.27 1.53 -13.24
N CYS A 374 -23.15 2.05 -12.38
CA CYS A 374 -22.84 2.97 -11.29
C CYS A 374 -23.64 2.67 -10.02
N THR A 375 -23.03 2.95 -8.87
CA THR A 375 -23.71 2.93 -7.58
C THR A 375 -23.28 4.11 -6.70
N ASP A 376 -24.21 4.61 -5.89
CA ASP A 376 -23.95 5.55 -4.79
C ASP A 376 -24.19 4.90 -3.42
N GLY A 377 -24.33 3.56 -3.41
CA GLY A 377 -24.70 2.76 -2.25
C GLY A 377 -23.69 1.67 -1.89
N HIS A 378 -22.41 1.81 -2.24
CA HIS A 378 -21.40 0.84 -1.78
C HIS A 378 -21.06 1.07 -0.29
N THR A 379 -20.93 -0.03 0.47
CA THR A 379 -20.94 -0.01 1.96
C THR A 379 -19.99 -1.05 2.56
N GLY A 380 -19.73 -0.91 3.87
CA GLY A 380 -18.94 -1.87 4.64
C GLY A 380 -17.45 -1.54 4.68
N THR A 381 -16.69 -2.24 5.53
CA THR A 381 -15.21 -2.13 5.54
C THR A 381 -14.59 -2.58 4.22
N SER A 382 -15.34 -3.34 3.41
CA SER A 382 -14.96 -3.71 2.05
C SER A 382 -14.91 -2.54 1.06
N ALA A 383 -15.55 -1.41 1.33
CA ALA A 383 -15.36 -0.17 0.56
C ALA A 383 -14.16 0.67 1.08
N ALA A 384 -13.76 0.46 2.34
CA ALA A 384 -12.61 1.17 2.90
C ALA A 384 -11.27 0.60 2.36
N ALA A 385 -11.14 -0.73 2.27
CA ALA A 385 -9.90 -1.36 1.80
C ALA A 385 -9.49 -0.96 0.36
N PRO A 386 -10.40 -0.88 -0.64
CA PRO A 386 -10.08 -0.42 -2.00
C PRO A 386 -9.58 1.02 -2.05
N LEU A 387 -10.17 1.94 -1.26
CA LEU A 387 -9.66 3.32 -1.17
C LEU A 387 -8.23 3.36 -0.63
N ALA A 388 -7.93 2.55 0.39
CA ALA A 388 -6.58 2.40 0.92
C ALA A 388 -5.62 1.79 -0.12
N ALA A 389 -6.04 0.76 -0.85
CA ALA A 389 -5.25 0.14 -1.93
C ALA A 389 -4.92 1.15 -3.04
N GLY A 390 -5.89 2.00 -3.41
CA GLY A 390 -5.68 3.12 -4.33
C GLY A 390 -4.64 4.11 -3.81
N MET A 391 -4.72 4.52 -2.54
CA MET A 391 -3.72 5.42 -1.95
C MET A 391 -2.31 4.80 -1.89
N VAL A 392 -2.22 3.49 -1.63
CA VAL A 392 -0.95 2.75 -1.70
C VAL A 392 -0.40 2.76 -3.14
N ALA A 393 -1.25 2.61 -4.16
CA ALA A 393 -0.81 2.71 -5.55
C ALA A 393 -0.24 4.10 -5.88
N LEU A 394 -0.81 5.18 -5.34
CA LEU A 394 -0.24 6.53 -5.46
C LEU A 394 1.17 6.63 -4.84
N MET A 395 1.40 5.97 -3.69
CA MET A 395 2.73 5.89 -3.07
C MET A 395 3.73 5.13 -3.95
N LEU A 396 3.29 4.01 -4.53
CA LEU A 396 4.14 3.17 -5.37
C LEU A 396 4.52 3.84 -6.69
N GLN A 397 3.67 4.71 -7.25
CA GLN A 397 4.04 5.48 -8.44
C GLN A 397 5.29 6.35 -8.16
N VAL A 398 5.36 7.00 -7.00
CA VAL A 398 6.51 7.87 -6.68
C VAL A 398 7.72 7.09 -6.19
N ARG A 399 7.51 5.91 -5.58
CA ARG A 399 8.57 5.00 -5.11
C ARG A 399 8.18 3.53 -5.33
N PRO A 400 8.47 2.96 -6.51
CA PRO A 400 8.11 1.57 -6.84
C PRO A 400 8.82 0.51 -5.99
N CYS A 401 9.90 0.87 -5.29
CA CYS A 401 10.72 -0.01 -4.45
C CYS A 401 10.33 -0.03 -2.97
N LEU A 402 9.27 0.68 -2.55
CA LEU A 402 8.80 0.56 -1.18
C LEU A 402 8.44 -0.89 -0.88
N SER A 403 9.04 -1.45 0.16
CA SER A 403 8.71 -2.80 0.60
C SER A 403 7.34 -2.84 1.25
N TRP A 404 6.77 -4.04 1.38
CA TRP A 404 5.51 -4.23 2.11
C TRP A 404 5.57 -3.66 3.55
N ARG A 405 6.73 -3.71 4.20
CA ARG A 405 6.97 -3.10 5.52
C ARG A 405 7.09 -1.59 5.46
N ASP A 406 7.77 -1.04 4.46
CA ASP A 406 7.88 0.41 4.29
C ASP A 406 6.49 1.05 4.17
N VAL A 407 5.57 0.40 3.47
CA VAL A 407 4.17 0.86 3.37
C VAL A 407 3.48 0.89 4.73
N GLN A 408 3.63 -0.16 5.55
CA GLN A 408 3.06 -0.19 6.91
C GLN A 408 3.65 0.91 7.80
N HIS A 409 4.98 1.10 7.76
CA HIS A 409 5.63 2.19 8.49
C HIS A 409 5.13 3.56 8.03
N ILE A 410 5.06 3.83 6.72
CA ILE A 410 4.58 5.12 6.22
C ILE A 410 3.15 5.38 6.69
N ILE A 411 2.26 4.36 6.68
CA ILE A 411 0.90 4.48 7.23
C ILE A 411 0.94 4.90 8.70
N THR A 412 1.73 4.22 9.54
CA THR A 412 1.88 4.54 10.96
C THR A 412 2.37 5.97 11.22
N TYR A 413 3.27 6.49 10.39
CA TYR A 413 3.84 7.84 10.56
C TYR A 413 2.94 8.94 10.00
N THR A 414 1.98 8.61 9.12
CA THR A 414 1.22 9.61 8.37
C THR A 414 -0.28 9.62 8.67
N ALA A 415 -0.82 8.58 9.31
CA ALA A 415 -2.22 8.56 9.70
C ALA A 415 -2.57 9.76 10.61
N THR A 416 -3.80 10.24 10.52
CA THR A 416 -4.26 11.43 11.24
C THR A 416 -5.40 11.11 12.20
N GLN A 417 -5.32 11.62 13.43
CA GLN A 417 -6.43 11.60 14.39
C GLN A 417 -7.54 12.54 13.92
N TYR A 418 -8.78 12.04 13.89
CA TYR A 418 -9.95 12.85 13.53
C TYR A 418 -11.04 12.82 14.61
N ASP A 419 -11.40 11.63 15.09
CA ASP A 419 -12.43 11.45 16.11
C ASP A 419 -11.87 11.66 17.51
N THR A 420 -12.09 12.83 18.10
CA THR A 420 -11.60 13.16 19.46
C THR A 420 -12.28 12.35 20.57
N GLU A 421 -13.37 11.63 20.29
CA GLU A 421 -14.11 10.84 21.28
C GLU A 421 -13.68 9.36 21.33
N ALA A 422 -12.76 8.94 20.45
CA ALA A 422 -12.25 7.58 20.42
C ALA A 422 -11.23 7.28 21.54
N ASP A 423 -10.90 6.00 21.70
CA ASP A 423 -9.98 5.44 22.69
C ASP A 423 -8.50 5.66 22.32
N TRP A 424 -8.12 6.89 22.02
CA TRP A 424 -6.75 7.23 21.66
C TRP A 424 -5.80 7.09 22.84
N GLU A 425 -4.75 6.30 22.67
CA GLU A 425 -3.60 6.27 23.57
C GLU A 425 -2.32 6.54 22.78
N THR A 426 -1.37 7.24 23.40
CA THR A 426 -0.04 7.48 22.81
C THR A 426 0.96 6.53 23.43
N ASN A 427 1.69 5.82 22.58
CA ASN A 427 2.64 4.80 22.98
C ASN A 427 4.00 5.41 23.36
N GLY A 428 4.95 4.57 23.80
CA GLY A 428 6.28 5.02 24.24
C GLY A 428 7.15 5.64 23.14
N ALA A 429 6.78 5.50 21.87
CA ALA A 429 7.45 6.10 20.71
C ALA A 429 6.73 7.32 20.16
N GLY A 430 5.65 7.79 20.80
CA GLY A 430 4.90 8.97 20.37
C GLY A 430 3.85 8.70 19.29
N PHE A 431 3.60 7.45 18.91
CA PHE A 431 2.51 7.11 18.00
C PHE A 431 1.20 6.98 18.76
N HIS A 432 0.14 7.55 18.19
CA HIS A 432 -1.21 7.42 18.71
C HIS A 432 -1.92 6.23 18.08
N HIS A 433 -2.71 5.50 18.86
CA HIS A 433 -3.51 4.39 18.35
C HIS A 433 -4.82 4.22 19.11
N SER A 434 -5.89 3.93 18.39
CA SER A 434 -7.22 3.55 18.90
C SER A 434 -7.61 2.20 18.32
N HIS A 435 -8.25 1.32 19.09
CA HIS A 435 -8.73 0.04 18.54
C HIS A 435 -9.79 0.25 17.45
N LYS A 436 -10.49 1.38 17.48
CA LYS A 436 -11.54 1.77 16.52
C LYS A 436 -10.98 2.38 15.23
N HIS A 437 -9.82 3.03 15.30
CA HIS A 437 -9.28 3.86 14.22
C HIS A 437 -7.88 3.46 13.75
N GLY A 438 -7.25 2.46 14.37
CA GLY A 438 -5.85 2.16 14.13
C GLY A 438 -4.95 3.33 14.55
N PHE A 439 -3.91 3.61 13.76
CA PHE A 439 -3.13 4.85 13.84
C PHE A 439 -3.93 6.07 13.34
N GLY A 440 -5.08 5.89 12.68
CA GLY A 440 -5.98 6.96 12.27
C GLY A 440 -6.36 6.95 10.80
N LEU A 441 -6.94 8.07 10.36
CA LEU A 441 -7.44 8.24 9.00
C LEU A 441 -6.28 8.35 8.01
N LEU A 442 -6.32 7.57 6.93
CA LEU A 442 -5.37 7.67 5.83
C LEU A 442 -5.54 8.98 5.05
N ASN A 443 -4.41 9.57 4.64
CA ASN A 443 -4.37 10.83 3.92
C ASN A 443 -3.40 10.73 2.74
N ALA A 444 -3.92 10.77 1.51
CA ALA A 444 -3.16 10.53 0.29
C ALA A 444 -1.97 11.49 0.14
N TRP A 445 -2.17 12.78 0.43
CA TRP A 445 -1.10 13.77 0.42
C TRP A 445 0.04 13.42 1.38
N ARG A 446 -0.29 13.02 2.61
CA ARG A 446 0.72 12.68 3.62
C ARG A 446 1.48 11.41 3.24
N LEU A 447 0.77 10.37 2.79
CA LEU A 447 1.33 9.10 2.33
C LEU A 447 2.34 9.31 1.18
N VAL A 448 1.97 10.08 0.17
CA VAL A 448 2.82 10.33 -1.02
C VAL A 448 4.03 11.20 -0.70
N ASN A 449 3.88 12.24 0.14
CA ASN A 449 5.02 13.06 0.58
C ASN A 449 6.02 12.22 1.38
N ALA A 450 5.54 11.41 2.33
CA ALA A 450 6.39 10.53 3.12
C ALA A 450 7.13 9.53 2.22
N ALA A 451 6.44 8.91 1.26
CA ALA A 451 7.05 7.99 0.29
C ALA A 451 8.26 8.62 -0.42
N LYS A 452 8.16 9.86 -0.90
CA LYS A 452 9.25 10.54 -1.63
C LYS A 452 10.56 10.64 -0.83
N VAL A 453 10.45 10.88 0.49
CA VAL A 453 11.60 11.04 1.39
C VAL A 453 11.95 9.76 2.16
N TRP A 454 11.18 8.68 2.00
CA TRP A 454 11.31 7.48 2.82
C TRP A 454 12.59 6.70 2.52
N GLU A 455 13.38 6.49 3.58
CA GLU A 455 14.50 5.56 3.58
C GLU A 455 14.04 4.19 4.09
N THR A 456 14.23 3.17 3.24
CA THR A 456 13.80 1.80 3.51
C THR A 456 14.29 1.29 4.86
N VAL A 457 13.40 0.63 5.59
CA VAL A 457 13.71 0.08 6.91
C VAL A 457 14.66 -1.14 6.80
N PRO A 458 15.49 -1.42 7.83
CA PRO A 458 16.29 -2.63 7.88
C PRO A 458 15.44 -3.90 7.77
N PHE A 459 16.06 -5.03 7.44
CA PHE A 459 15.39 -6.32 7.37
C PHE A 459 14.60 -6.64 8.65
N LEU A 460 13.48 -7.33 8.47
CA LEU A 460 12.63 -7.79 9.57
C LEU A 460 13.43 -8.77 10.44
N VAL A 461 13.48 -8.51 11.73
CA VAL A 461 14.07 -9.39 12.73
C VAL A 461 13.02 -9.74 13.78
N SER A 462 13.19 -10.88 14.42
CA SER A 462 12.23 -11.36 15.41
C SER A 462 12.90 -11.94 16.66
N TYR A 463 12.13 -11.94 17.75
CA TYR A 463 12.45 -12.61 18.99
C TYR A 463 11.25 -13.47 19.41
N GLN A 464 11.50 -14.67 19.92
CA GLN A 464 10.46 -15.55 20.46
C GLN A 464 10.84 -15.95 21.88
N SER A 465 9.91 -15.81 22.83
CA SER A 465 10.09 -16.36 24.16
C SER A 465 10.07 -17.89 24.12
N PRO A 466 10.60 -18.57 25.15
CA PRO A 466 10.26 -19.96 25.44
C PRO A 466 8.74 -20.13 25.57
N LEU A 467 8.26 -21.36 25.44
CA LEU A 467 6.86 -21.70 25.75
C LEU A 467 6.65 -21.64 27.26
N LEU A 468 5.82 -20.71 27.72
CA LEU A 468 5.57 -20.43 29.12
C LEU A 468 4.37 -21.26 29.58
N LYS A 469 4.65 -22.35 30.29
CA LYS A 469 3.63 -23.26 30.83
C LYS A 469 3.26 -22.82 32.23
N GLU A 470 2.03 -22.36 32.37
CA GLU A 470 1.52 -21.82 33.63
C GLU A 470 0.53 -22.82 34.26
N GLU A 471 -0.34 -23.45 33.46
CA GLU A 471 -1.45 -24.31 33.94
C GLU A 471 -2.32 -23.61 35.01
N GLU A 472 -2.49 -22.29 34.88
CA GLU A 472 -3.11 -21.41 35.86
C GLU A 472 -4.60 -21.22 35.60
N THR A 473 -5.39 -21.11 36.69
CA THR A 473 -6.82 -20.82 36.58
C THR A 473 -7.04 -19.33 36.29
N ILE A 474 -7.92 -19.03 35.34
CA ILE A 474 -8.30 -17.64 35.01
C ILE A 474 -9.33 -17.19 36.06
N PRO A 475 -9.06 -16.15 36.85
CA PRO A 475 -9.99 -15.68 37.87
C PRO A 475 -11.17 -14.93 37.24
N ALA A 476 -12.31 -14.99 37.93
CA ALA A 476 -13.48 -14.19 37.55
C ALA A 476 -13.23 -12.69 37.79
N TYR A 477 -13.74 -11.87 36.86
CA TYR A 477 -13.74 -10.41 36.98
C TYR A 477 -14.38 -9.96 38.32
N PRO A 478 -13.80 -8.98 39.06
CA PRO A 478 -12.76 -8.04 38.63
C PRO A 478 -11.31 -8.49 38.91
N ASN A 479 -11.10 -9.70 39.44
CA ASN A 479 -9.75 -10.23 39.61
C ASN A 479 -9.19 -10.66 38.25
N LYS A 480 -7.86 -10.56 38.08
CA LYS A 480 -7.17 -10.88 36.82
C LYS A 480 -5.96 -11.78 37.05
N LEU A 481 -5.74 -12.70 36.11
CA LEU A 481 -4.48 -13.43 36.00
C LEU A 481 -3.48 -12.50 35.33
N ALA A 482 -2.41 -12.12 36.04
CA ALA A 482 -1.37 -11.24 35.53
C ALA A 482 -0.04 -11.99 35.45
N LEU A 483 0.44 -12.16 34.23
CA LEU A 483 1.71 -12.83 33.92
C LEU A 483 2.67 -11.79 33.38
N THR A 484 3.97 -11.99 33.60
CA THR A 484 5.00 -11.08 33.10
C THR A 484 6.12 -11.83 32.43
N TRP A 485 6.64 -11.27 31.34
CA TRP A 485 7.84 -11.76 30.66
C TRP A 485 8.79 -10.60 30.44
N ASN A 486 10.01 -10.71 30.96
CA ASN A 486 11.04 -9.68 30.80
C ASN A 486 11.96 -10.05 29.65
N VAL A 487 11.96 -9.23 28.59
CA VAL A 487 12.86 -9.36 27.45
C VAL A 487 14.10 -8.53 27.73
N THR A 488 15.26 -9.17 27.81
CA THR A 488 16.52 -8.51 28.15
C THR A 488 17.34 -8.14 26.92
N ALA A 489 18.26 -7.18 27.05
CA ALA A 489 19.24 -6.89 26.00
C ALA A 489 20.06 -8.12 25.55
N ALA A 490 20.23 -9.13 26.41
CA ALA A 490 20.94 -10.37 26.04
C ALA A 490 20.11 -11.23 25.07
N ASP A 491 18.80 -11.30 25.29
CA ASP A 491 17.86 -12.04 24.44
C ASP A 491 17.79 -11.45 23.02
N LEU A 492 17.84 -10.12 22.92
CA LEU A 492 17.75 -9.38 21.67
C LEU A 492 19.08 -9.29 20.91
N ARG A 493 20.21 -9.64 21.54
CA ARG A 493 21.55 -9.46 20.96
C ARG A 493 21.74 -10.27 19.67
N GLN A 494 21.17 -11.48 19.60
CA GLN A 494 21.32 -12.35 18.45
C GLN A 494 20.51 -11.87 17.24
N SER A 495 19.29 -11.38 17.46
CA SER A 495 18.43 -10.86 16.39
C SER A 495 18.79 -9.42 16.00
N GLY A 496 19.40 -8.66 16.92
CA GLY A 496 19.64 -7.23 16.75
C GLY A 496 18.36 -6.39 16.82
N LEU A 497 17.24 -6.97 17.28
CA LEU A 497 15.96 -6.30 17.42
C LEU A 497 16.06 -5.18 18.46
N GLN A 498 15.74 -3.95 18.04
CA GLN A 498 15.76 -2.77 18.90
C GLN A 498 14.39 -2.12 19.04
N THR A 499 13.66 -1.99 17.93
CA THR A 499 12.35 -1.34 17.90
C THR A 499 11.27 -2.26 17.34
N LEU A 500 10.07 -2.15 17.88
CA LEU A 500 8.92 -3.01 17.57
C LEU A 500 8.16 -2.56 16.32
N GLU A 501 7.60 -3.51 15.60
CA GLU A 501 6.59 -3.33 14.55
C GLU A 501 5.32 -4.08 14.97
N HIS A 502 5.38 -5.40 14.99
CA HIS A 502 4.27 -6.27 15.39
C HIS A 502 4.59 -7.05 16.66
N VAL A 503 3.61 -7.20 17.55
CA VAL A 503 3.73 -8.03 18.75
C VAL A 503 2.65 -9.09 18.76
N TYR A 504 3.06 -10.34 18.88
CA TYR A 504 2.21 -11.53 18.84
C TYR A 504 2.18 -12.23 20.20
N VAL A 505 0.99 -12.67 20.60
CA VAL A 505 0.77 -13.49 21.79
C VAL A 505 0.00 -14.75 21.38
N THR A 506 0.69 -15.88 21.37
CA THR A 506 0.06 -17.18 21.13
C THR A 506 -0.40 -17.78 22.46
N VAL A 507 -1.66 -18.19 22.56
CA VAL A 507 -2.24 -18.77 23.79
C VAL A 507 -2.95 -20.09 23.52
N THR A 508 -2.88 -20.98 24.52
CA THR A 508 -3.81 -22.11 24.63
C THR A 508 -4.55 -22.00 25.95
N ILE A 509 -5.87 -21.83 25.85
CA ILE A 509 -6.78 -21.60 26.97
C ILE A 509 -7.92 -22.58 26.84
N THR A 510 -8.18 -23.35 27.89
CA THR A 510 -9.38 -24.17 27.99
C THR A 510 -10.46 -23.39 28.73
N HIS A 511 -11.61 -23.13 28.10
CA HIS A 511 -12.69 -22.37 28.69
C HIS A 511 -14.05 -22.89 28.21
N PRO A 512 -15.06 -23.06 29.08
CA PRO A 512 -16.39 -23.56 28.67
C PRO A 512 -17.17 -22.58 27.78
N ARG A 513 -16.71 -21.33 27.66
CA ARG A 513 -17.31 -20.29 26.84
C ARG A 513 -16.27 -19.26 26.41
N ARG A 514 -15.69 -19.41 25.23
CA ARG A 514 -14.58 -18.61 24.71
C ARG A 514 -14.85 -17.11 24.74
N GLY A 515 -16.07 -16.68 24.39
CA GLY A 515 -16.45 -15.27 24.32
C GLY A 515 -16.46 -14.49 25.64
N ASN A 516 -16.31 -15.16 26.79
CA ASN A 516 -16.21 -14.51 28.10
C ASN A 516 -14.78 -14.05 28.46
N VAL A 517 -13.78 -14.62 27.78
CA VAL A 517 -12.38 -14.37 28.09
C VAL A 517 -11.97 -13.04 27.47
N GLU A 518 -11.38 -12.18 28.30
CA GLU A 518 -10.76 -10.93 27.87
C GLU A 518 -9.25 -11.02 28.10
N ILE A 519 -8.47 -10.59 27.11
CA ILE A 519 -7.01 -10.68 27.11
C ILE A 519 -6.41 -9.32 26.76
N VAL A 520 -5.63 -8.78 27.69
CA VAL A 520 -4.93 -7.50 27.55
C VAL A 520 -3.43 -7.71 27.62
N LEU A 521 -2.69 -7.16 26.67
CA LEU A 521 -1.24 -7.08 26.71
C LEU A 521 -0.81 -5.66 27.07
N LEU A 522 0.12 -5.54 28.02
CA LEU A 522 0.85 -4.30 28.29
C LEU A 522 2.27 -4.43 27.73
N CYS A 523 2.64 -3.47 26.88
CA CYS A 523 4.01 -3.31 26.39
C CYS A 523 4.90 -2.61 27.44
N PRO A 524 6.24 -2.63 27.27
CA PRO A 524 7.17 -2.07 28.24
C PRO A 524 6.94 -0.59 28.57
N SER A 525 6.39 0.18 27.63
CA SER A 525 6.01 1.59 27.85
C SER A 525 4.81 1.79 28.77
N GLY A 526 4.04 0.72 29.04
CA GLY A 526 2.72 0.78 29.66
C GLY A 526 1.57 0.86 28.64
N MET A 527 1.84 0.91 27.34
CA MET A 527 0.81 0.87 26.28
C MET A 527 -0.03 -0.40 26.42
N SER A 528 -1.33 -0.21 26.65
CA SER A 528 -2.31 -1.28 26.76
C SER A 528 -2.70 -1.79 25.38
N SER A 529 -3.16 -3.02 25.24
CA SER A 529 -3.66 -3.58 23.99
C SER A 529 -4.71 -4.63 24.32
N LEU A 530 -5.98 -4.34 24.02
CA LEU A 530 -7.05 -5.32 24.11
C LEU A 530 -6.91 -6.27 22.90
N ILE A 531 -6.18 -7.36 23.13
CA ILE A 531 -5.85 -8.31 22.07
C ILE A 531 -6.90 -9.41 21.94
N GLY A 532 -7.57 -9.81 23.02
CA GLY A 532 -8.73 -10.70 22.99
C GLY A 532 -9.93 -9.99 23.60
N ALA A 533 -10.81 -9.43 22.77
CA ALA A 533 -12.02 -8.75 23.23
C ALA A 533 -13.16 -9.73 23.51
N ARG A 534 -14.06 -9.33 24.43
CA ARG A 534 -15.25 -10.11 24.75
C ARG A 534 -16.19 -10.19 23.53
N ARG A 535 -16.61 -11.41 23.19
CA ARG A 535 -17.58 -11.68 22.12
C ARG A 535 -18.81 -12.33 22.70
N VAL A 536 -19.85 -11.54 22.98
CA VAL A 536 -21.03 -11.96 23.75
C VAL A 536 -21.73 -13.19 23.15
N LEU A 537 -21.75 -13.26 21.82
CA LEU A 537 -22.38 -14.34 21.05
C LEU A 537 -21.51 -15.61 20.94
N ASP A 538 -20.21 -15.53 21.22
CA ASP A 538 -19.29 -16.66 21.13
C ASP A 538 -19.44 -17.58 22.35
N THR A 539 -20.21 -18.66 22.18
CA THR A 539 -20.48 -19.69 23.19
C THR A 539 -19.58 -20.91 23.09
N ASP A 540 -18.56 -20.89 22.24
CA ASP A 540 -17.72 -22.05 21.94
C ASP A 540 -16.97 -22.56 23.20
N ALA A 541 -16.96 -23.87 23.42
CA ALA A 541 -16.32 -24.52 24.56
C ALA A 541 -14.91 -25.07 24.25
N SER A 542 -14.46 -24.94 22.99
CA SER A 542 -13.10 -25.34 22.57
C SER A 542 -12.01 -24.42 23.12
N GLY A 543 -12.36 -23.22 23.57
CA GLY A 543 -11.42 -22.22 24.03
C GLY A 543 -10.47 -21.79 22.91
N PHE A 544 -9.21 -21.57 23.24
CA PHE A 544 -8.17 -21.19 22.29
C PHE A 544 -7.15 -22.32 22.19
N THR A 545 -6.85 -22.77 20.96
CA THR A 545 -5.83 -23.80 20.71
C THR A 545 -4.75 -23.18 19.83
N ASP A 546 -3.62 -22.80 20.44
CA ASP A 546 -2.50 -22.11 19.78
C ASP A 546 -2.93 -20.90 18.95
N TRP A 547 -3.99 -20.21 19.39
CA TRP A 547 -4.46 -19.00 18.73
C TRP A 547 -3.46 -17.88 18.96
N THR A 548 -3.11 -17.16 17.90
CA THR A 548 -2.17 -16.05 17.97
C THR A 548 -2.92 -14.74 17.79
N PHE A 549 -2.97 -13.96 18.86
CA PHE A 549 -3.42 -12.57 18.80
C PHE A 549 -2.26 -11.64 18.46
N SER A 550 -2.55 -10.49 17.87
CA SER A 550 -1.55 -9.48 17.55
C SER A 550 -1.90 -8.07 18.00
N THR A 551 -0.88 -7.22 18.09
CA THR A 551 -1.03 -5.78 18.29
C THR A 551 0.03 -5.02 17.52
N VAL A 552 -0.36 -3.89 16.93
CA VAL A 552 0.52 -2.87 16.36
C VAL A 552 0.64 -1.64 17.27
N ARG A 553 -0.05 -1.60 18.42
CA ARG A 553 -0.10 -0.43 19.30
C ARG A 553 1.27 -0.04 19.87
N CYS A 554 2.22 -0.98 19.90
CA CYS A 554 3.56 -0.77 20.43
C CYS A 554 4.60 -0.45 19.34
N TRP A 555 4.17 -0.11 18.13
CA TRP A 555 5.04 0.22 17.00
C TRP A 555 6.04 1.33 17.35
N GLY A 556 7.29 1.15 16.95
CA GLY A 556 8.39 2.06 17.21
C GLY A 556 8.94 2.05 18.64
N GLU A 557 8.28 1.40 19.60
CA GLU A 557 8.79 1.29 20.97
C GLU A 557 10.04 0.43 21.04
N ARG A 558 10.81 0.60 22.12
CA ARG A 558 11.92 -0.30 22.43
C ARG A 558 11.40 -1.72 22.68
N ALA A 559 12.06 -2.71 22.08
CA ALA A 559 11.72 -4.12 22.25
C ALA A 559 12.17 -4.70 23.60
N GLU A 560 13.16 -4.08 24.26
CA GLU A 560 13.63 -4.49 25.58
C GLU A 560 12.66 -4.00 26.67
N GLY A 561 12.35 -4.87 27.62
CA GLY A 561 11.60 -4.54 28.82
C GLY A 561 10.59 -5.59 29.24
N GLN A 562 9.75 -5.22 30.21
CA GLN A 562 8.77 -6.12 30.80
C GLN A 562 7.43 -6.02 30.07
N TYR A 563 6.98 -7.15 29.52
CA TYR A 563 5.64 -7.32 28.96
C TYR A 563 4.74 -7.95 30.02
N SER A 564 3.48 -7.52 30.11
CA SER A 564 2.49 -8.12 31.01
C SER A 564 1.24 -8.58 30.28
N LEU A 565 0.92 -9.86 30.41
CA LEU A 565 -0.31 -10.46 29.89
C LEU A 565 -1.34 -10.52 31.02
N GLN A 566 -2.51 -9.96 30.78
CA GLN A 566 -3.61 -9.93 31.73
C GLN A 566 -4.83 -10.65 31.14
N ILE A 567 -5.38 -11.60 31.89
CA ILE A 567 -6.53 -12.40 31.46
C ILE A 567 -7.63 -12.36 32.53
N THR A 568 -8.86 -12.12 32.10
CA THR A 568 -10.06 -12.08 32.95
C THR A 568 -11.19 -12.90 32.36
N ASP A 569 -12.01 -13.52 33.22
CA ASP A 569 -13.27 -14.18 32.83
C ASP A 569 -14.47 -13.33 33.29
N HIS A 570 -15.27 -12.86 32.33
CA HIS A 570 -16.38 -11.93 32.58
C HIS A 570 -17.74 -12.57 32.87
N LYS A 571 -17.84 -13.88 33.23
CA LYS A 571 -19.12 -14.46 33.64
C LYS A 571 -19.03 -15.56 34.71
N ALA A 572 -19.45 -15.22 35.92
CA ALA A 572 -19.36 -16.03 37.14
C ALA A 572 -20.19 -17.34 37.22
N ALA A 573 -21.01 -17.68 36.21
CA ALA A 573 -21.98 -18.78 36.30
C ALA A 573 -21.47 -20.14 35.77
N LEU A 574 -20.26 -20.18 35.18
CA LEU A 574 -19.65 -21.41 34.64
C LEU A 574 -18.38 -21.76 35.41
N SER A 575 -17.88 -22.98 35.24
CA SER A 575 -16.54 -23.36 35.70
C SER A 575 -15.49 -22.42 35.10
N LEU A 576 -14.57 -21.93 35.92
CA LEU A 576 -13.48 -21.07 35.45
C LEU A 576 -12.63 -21.81 34.40
N GLY A 577 -12.21 -21.10 33.35
CA GLY A 577 -11.21 -21.63 32.43
C GLY A 577 -9.80 -21.57 32.99
N SER A 578 -8.86 -22.12 32.23
CA SER A 578 -7.43 -22.11 32.59
C SER A 578 -6.56 -21.81 31.38
N LEU A 579 -5.48 -21.07 31.63
CA LEU A 579 -4.41 -20.86 30.67
C LEU A 579 -3.44 -22.04 30.78
N ARG A 580 -3.27 -22.79 29.69
CA ARG A 580 -2.31 -23.91 29.62
C ARG A 580 -0.90 -23.39 29.44
N HIS A 581 -0.73 -22.61 28.37
CA HIS A 581 0.54 -21.98 28.06
C HIS A 581 0.36 -20.79 27.14
N TRP A 582 1.39 -19.95 27.09
CA TRP A 582 1.47 -18.83 26.18
C TRP A 582 2.90 -18.60 25.67
N LYS A 583 3.02 -17.84 24.58
CA LYS A 583 4.30 -17.47 23.97
C LYS A 583 4.23 -16.05 23.44
N LEU A 584 5.27 -15.26 23.73
CA LEU A 584 5.46 -13.91 23.20
C LEU A 584 6.35 -13.97 21.96
N THR A 585 5.93 -13.35 20.87
CA THR A 585 6.75 -13.17 19.66
C THR A 585 6.79 -11.69 19.29
N LEU A 586 8.00 -11.15 19.13
CA LEU A 586 8.24 -9.77 18.77
C LEU A 586 8.79 -9.72 17.36
N TYR A 587 8.26 -8.82 16.54
CA TYR A 587 8.77 -8.49 15.21
C TYR A 587 9.15 -7.02 15.17
N GLY A 588 10.21 -6.70 14.45
CA GLY A 588 10.60 -5.32 14.24
C GLY A 588 11.92 -5.18 13.51
N SER A 589 12.69 -4.16 13.87
CA SER A 589 13.91 -3.82 13.15
C SER A 589 15.08 -3.53 14.09
N SER A 590 16.27 -3.45 13.50
CA SER A 590 17.48 -3.00 14.17
C SER A 590 17.58 -1.47 14.29
N LEU A 591 16.53 -0.73 13.93
CA LEU A 591 16.49 0.71 14.08
C LEU A 591 16.53 1.08 15.54
N SER A 592 17.41 2.01 15.87
CA SER A 592 17.45 2.62 17.18
C SER A 592 16.22 3.51 17.41
N PHE A 593 15.88 3.69 18.68
CA PHE A 593 14.80 4.59 19.06
C PHE A 593 15.02 6.05 18.59
N GLU A 594 16.27 6.50 18.52
CA GLU A 594 16.60 7.85 18.02
C GLU A 594 16.36 7.97 16.51
N GLU A 595 16.63 6.93 15.73
CA GLU A 595 16.33 6.91 14.29
C GLU A 595 14.83 6.92 14.01
N VAL A 596 14.02 6.26 14.85
CA VAL A 596 12.55 6.34 14.79
C VAL A 596 12.08 7.80 14.98
N LEU A 597 12.57 8.49 16.01
CA LEU A 597 12.23 9.89 16.27
C LEU A 597 12.72 10.83 15.16
N ASN A 598 13.91 10.59 14.61
CA ASN A 598 14.42 11.38 13.48
C ASN A 598 13.58 11.17 12.21
N ARG A 599 13.13 9.94 11.95
CA ARG A 599 12.19 9.66 10.85
C ARG A 599 10.86 10.37 11.03
N GLN A 600 10.30 10.42 12.24
CA GLN A 600 9.07 11.17 12.53
C GLN A 600 9.26 12.66 12.17
N ARG A 601 10.35 13.29 12.62
CA ARG A 601 10.66 14.68 12.24
C ARG A 601 10.77 14.89 10.74
N LEU A 602 11.46 13.99 10.04
CA LEU A 602 11.64 14.06 8.58
C LEU A 602 10.29 13.95 7.84
N VAL A 603 9.43 13.01 8.26
CA VAL A 603 8.09 12.85 7.68
C VAL A 603 7.27 14.11 7.94
N GLU A 604 7.32 14.67 9.14
CA GLU A 604 6.55 15.84 9.51
C GLU A 604 6.99 17.09 8.74
N GLU A 605 8.29 17.28 8.57
CA GLU A 605 8.86 18.34 7.72
C GLU A 605 8.43 18.21 6.26
N ALA A 606 8.28 16.98 5.76
CA ALA A 606 7.85 16.72 4.39
C ALA A 606 6.39 17.08 4.09
N MET A 607 5.56 17.29 5.12
CA MET A 607 4.13 17.59 4.94
C MET A 607 3.86 18.99 4.38
N ASN A 608 4.84 19.90 4.44
CA ASN A 608 4.73 21.25 3.87
C ASN A 608 4.63 21.27 2.32
N GLY A 609 4.79 20.12 1.65
CA GLY A 609 4.67 19.96 0.21
C GLY A 609 5.94 20.26 -0.60
N GLN A 610 7.05 20.62 0.05
CA GLN A 610 8.32 20.96 -0.61
C GLN A 610 8.82 19.83 -1.55
N TYR A 611 8.56 18.58 -1.19
CA TYR A 611 8.97 17.41 -1.97
C TYR A 611 8.03 17.07 -3.13
N LEU A 612 6.79 17.58 -3.13
CA LEU A 612 5.84 17.40 -4.24
C LEU A 612 6.08 18.36 -5.41
N HIS A 613 6.59 19.57 -5.14
CA HIS A 613 6.92 20.57 -6.17
C HIS A 613 8.23 20.29 -6.93
N SER A 614 8.98 19.27 -6.52
CA SER A 614 10.24 18.86 -7.14
C SER A 614 10.12 17.49 -7.79
N ASN A 615 10.94 17.21 -8.81
CA ASN A 615 11.15 15.87 -9.37
C ASN A 615 11.93 14.96 -8.40
N PHE A 616 11.81 15.20 -7.10
CA PHE A 616 12.56 14.52 -6.06
C PHE A 616 11.83 13.26 -5.60
N SER A 617 12.55 12.15 -5.64
CA SER A 617 12.29 10.93 -4.88
C SER A 617 13.63 10.23 -4.68
N LEU A 618 13.84 9.57 -3.53
CA LEU A 618 15.06 8.79 -3.36
C LEU A 618 15.11 7.65 -4.40
N HIS A 619 16.31 7.34 -4.87
CA HIS A 619 16.50 6.32 -5.90
C HIS A 619 16.14 4.93 -5.39
N CYS A 620 15.56 4.13 -6.28
CA CYS A 620 15.23 2.74 -6.00
C CYS A 620 16.43 1.82 -6.30
N PRO A 621 16.81 0.93 -5.36
CA PRO A 621 17.74 -0.14 -5.67
C PRO A 621 17.12 -1.11 -6.71
N PRO A 622 17.93 -1.88 -7.44
CA PRO A 622 17.41 -2.95 -8.28
C PRO A 622 16.72 -4.02 -7.41
N GLY A 623 15.60 -4.55 -7.89
CA GLY A 623 14.92 -5.69 -7.26
C GLY A 623 15.69 -7.00 -7.48
N LEU A 624 15.20 -8.07 -6.86
CA LEU A 624 15.69 -9.44 -7.05
C LEU A 624 15.42 -9.92 -8.48
N ASP A 625 16.43 -10.55 -9.08
CA ASP A 625 16.28 -11.30 -10.32
C ASP A 625 15.58 -12.64 -10.02
N ILE A 626 14.27 -12.66 -10.20
CA ILE A 626 13.47 -13.88 -10.03
C ILE A 626 13.39 -14.57 -11.40
N PRO A 627 13.82 -15.84 -11.52
CA PRO A 627 13.71 -16.56 -12.79
C PRO A 627 12.23 -16.59 -13.23
N PRO A 628 11.94 -16.40 -14.52
CA PRO A 628 10.58 -16.43 -15.01
C PRO A 628 9.91 -17.75 -14.59
N GLU A 629 8.64 -17.66 -14.19
CA GLU A 629 7.82 -18.81 -13.82
C GLU A 629 7.97 -19.86 -14.93
N LEU A 630 8.39 -21.08 -14.57
CA LEU A 630 8.43 -22.19 -15.51
C LEU A 630 6.99 -22.47 -15.94
N VAL A 631 6.55 -21.81 -17.00
CA VAL A 631 5.30 -22.11 -17.69
C VAL A 631 5.50 -23.50 -18.27
N ILE A 632 5.16 -24.54 -17.51
CA ILE A 632 5.08 -25.89 -18.03
C ILE A 632 3.83 -25.87 -18.93
N PRO A 633 3.97 -25.91 -20.26
CA PRO A 633 2.85 -25.71 -21.17
C PRO A 633 1.82 -26.85 -21.12
N PHE A 634 2.12 -27.91 -20.37
CA PHE A 634 1.27 -29.07 -20.20
C PHE A 634 0.80 -29.19 -18.75
N SER A 635 -0.50 -29.04 -18.53
CA SER A 635 -1.10 -29.40 -17.24
C SER A 635 -0.89 -30.90 -16.94
N SER A 636 -0.96 -31.29 -15.66
CA SER A 636 -0.93 -32.71 -15.28
C SER A 636 -1.99 -33.54 -16.04
N ASN A 637 -3.14 -32.93 -16.33
CA ASN A 637 -4.21 -33.55 -17.10
C ASN A 637 -3.83 -33.68 -18.58
N SER A 638 -3.18 -32.67 -19.18
CA SER A 638 -2.66 -32.74 -20.55
C SER A 638 -1.60 -33.83 -20.71
N LEU A 639 -0.71 -33.97 -19.72
CA LEU A 639 0.29 -35.05 -19.66
C LEU A 639 -0.36 -36.43 -19.52
N LYS A 640 -1.37 -36.57 -18.65
CA LYS A 640 -2.15 -37.81 -18.52
C LYS A 640 -2.90 -38.15 -19.82
N SER A 641 -3.49 -37.16 -20.48
CA SER A 641 -4.17 -37.34 -21.76
C SER A 641 -3.20 -37.75 -22.86
N LEU A 642 -2.02 -37.12 -22.94
CA LEU A 642 -0.96 -37.51 -23.88
C LEU A 642 -0.44 -38.92 -23.59
N LEU A 643 -0.27 -39.28 -22.32
CA LEU A 643 0.12 -40.63 -21.91
C LEU A 643 -0.94 -41.66 -22.31
N LEU A 644 -2.22 -41.36 -22.06
CA LEU A 644 -3.34 -42.22 -22.47
C LEU A 644 -3.42 -42.37 -23.99
N LEU A 645 -3.23 -41.29 -24.74
CA LEU A 645 -3.18 -41.32 -26.20
C LEU A 645 -2.00 -42.18 -26.69
N GLY A 646 -0.83 -42.05 -26.05
CA GLY A 646 0.35 -42.86 -26.33
C GLY A 646 0.13 -44.34 -26.04
N CYS A 647 -0.48 -44.68 -24.90
CA CYS A 647 -0.86 -46.05 -24.56
C CYS A 647 -1.87 -46.62 -25.54
N PHE A 648 -2.86 -45.83 -25.98
CA PHE A 648 -3.85 -46.23 -26.98
C PHE A 648 -3.19 -46.50 -28.35
N ALA A 649 -2.30 -45.61 -28.78
CA ALA A 649 -1.54 -45.79 -30.01
C ALA A 649 -0.62 -47.03 -29.97
N LEU A 650 0.05 -47.27 -28.84
CA LEU A 650 0.88 -48.46 -28.63
C LEU A 650 0.04 -49.75 -28.67
N PHE A 651 -1.13 -49.75 -28.01
CA PHE A 651 -2.04 -50.89 -28.03
C PHE A 651 -2.50 -51.22 -29.46
N TRP A 652 -2.91 -50.20 -30.23
CA TRP A 652 -3.31 -50.40 -31.62
C TRP A 652 -2.15 -50.84 -32.51
N SER A 653 -0.96 -50.30 -32.31
CA SER A 653 0.25 -50.73 -33.02
C SER A 653 0.56 -52.21 -32.75
N LEU A 654 0.49 -52.65 -31.49
CA LEU A 654 0.69 -54.04 -31.11
C LEU A 654 -0.41 -54.95 -31.68
N TYR A 655 -1.67 -54.50 -31.65
CA TYR A 655 -2.79 -55.25 -32.23
C TYR A 655 -2.61 -55.44 -33.73
N TYR A 656 -2.32 -54.38 -34.50
CA TYR A 656 -2.09 -54.49 -35.94
C TYR A 656 -0.84 -55.34 -36.25
N THR A 657 0.21 -55.22 -35.45
CA THR A 657 1.41 -56.06 -35.61
C THR A 657 1.07 -57.54 -35.36
N LEU A 658 0.25 -57.83 -34.35
CA LEU A 658 -0.24 -59.19 -34.06
C LEU A 658 -1.14 -59.70 -35.20
N GLU A 659 -2.04 -58.88 -35.71
CA GLU A 659 -2.93 -59.22 -36.82
C GLU A 659 -2.13 -59.55 -38.09
N VAL A 660 -1.16 -58.71 -38.46
CA VAL A 660 -0.29 -58.94 -39.62
C VAL A 660 0.58 -60.18 -39.42
N THR A 661 1.15 -60.38 -38.23
CA THR A 661 1.97 -61.56 -37.94
C THR A 661 1.13 -62.85 -37.97
N LEU A 662 -0.07 -62.87 -37.37
CA LEU A 662 -0.97 -64.01 -37.42
C LEU A 662 -1.51 -64.30 -38.83
N ALA A 663 -1.72 -63.26 -39.65
CA ALA A 663 -2.12 -63.42 -41.05
C ALA A 663 -1.00 -64.01 -41.93
N TYR A 664 0.28 -63.77 -41.59
CA TYR A 664 1.44 -64.33 -42.27
C TYR A 664 1.93 -65.67 -41.69
N VAL A 665 1.43 -66.09 -40.52
CA VAL A 665 1.70 -67.43 -39.98
C VAL A 665 0.83 -68.44 -40.74
N ASP A 666 1.44 -69.10 -41.72
CA ASP A 666 0.81 -70.18 -42.47
C ASP A 666 0.69 -71.45 -41.59
N TRP A 667 -0.47 -71.64 -40.96
CA TRP A 667 -0.79 -72.80 -40.10
C TRP A 667 -0.81 -74.15 -40.86
N ARG A 668 -0.51 -74.17 -42.16
CA ARG A 668 -0.48 -75.37 -43.03
C ARG A 668 0.60 -76.39 -42.68
N TRP A 669 1.53 -76.09 -41.78
CA TRP A 669 2.54 -77.05 -41.30
C TRP A 669 2.10 -77.94 -40.12
N LEU A 670 1.04 -77.59 -39.39
CA LEU A 670 0.61 -78.35 -38.19
C LEU A 670 -0.19 -79.63 -38.48
N TRP A 671 -0.59 -79.87 -39.74
CA TRP A 671 -1.51 -80.95 -40.11
C TRP A 671 -0.95 -81.98 -41.12
N ARG A 672 0.36 -82.02 -41.36
CA ARG A 672 0.97 -83.07 -42.20
C ARG A 672 1.71 -84.11 -41.36
N ARG A 673 1.04 -85.24 -41.08
CA ARG A 673 1.71 -86.49 -40.67
C ARG A 673 2.34 -87.15 -41.90
N PRO A 674 3.64 -87.50 -41.84
CA PRO A 674 4.04 -88.80 -42.37
C PRO A 674 4.92 -89.62 -41.42
N ARG A 675 4.71 -90.93 -41.59
CA ARG A 675 5.32 -92.13 -41.02
C ARG A 675 6.82 -92.10 -40.73
N ARG A 676 7.14 -92.77 -39.61
CA ARG A 676 8.44 -93.36 -39.19
C ARG A 676 9.26 -93.96 -40.34
N ALA A 677 10.57 -93.65 -40.39
CA ALA A 677 11.63 -94.65 -40.18
C ALA A 677 13.05 -94.02 -40.11
N ARG A 678 13.72 -94.33 -38.99
CA ARG A 678 15.16 -94.66 -38.80
C ARG A 678 16.27 -93.84 -39.50
N ALA A 679 17.03 -93.19 -38.62
CA ALA A 679 18.45 -93.44 -38.31
C ALA A 679 19.55 -92.58 -38.98
N ARG A 680 20.40 -92.08 -38.05
CA ARG A 680 21.85 -91.84 -38.10
C ARG A 680 22.40 -90.50 -38.64
N ALA A 681 23.13 -89.88 -37.70
CA ALA A 681 24.47 -89.30 -37.83
C ALA A 681 24.63 -87.88 -38.42
N ALA A 682 24.96 -86.96 -37.50
CA ALA A 682 26.10 -86.05 -37.51
C ALA A 682 26.47 -85.28 -38.80
N GLY A 683 26.54 -83.95 -38.68
CA GLY A 683 27.72 -83.19 -39.12
C GLY A 683 27.52 -82.11 -40.20
N LEU A 684 27.55 -80.86 -39.72
CA LEU A 684 28.24 -79.67 -40.27
C LEU A 684 27.97 -79.12 -41.71
N LYS A 685 27.55 -77.84 -41.67
CA LYS A 685 28.12 -76.62 -42.31
C LYS A 685 27.75 -76.17 -43.74
N ASP A 686 27.28 -74.91 -43.77
CA ASP A 686 27.67 -73.73 -44.58
C ASP A 686 27.86 -73.78 -46.11
N GLY A 687 27.27 -72.76 -46.74
CA GLY A 687 27.79 -72.05 -47.93
C GLY A 687 27.38 -72.64 -49.29
N GLN A 688 27.12 -71.87 -50.36
CA GLN A 688 27.23 -70.42 -50.61
C GLN A 688 26.68 -70.14 -52.05
N MET A 689 26.57 -68.85 -52.41
CA MET A 689 26.40 -68.23 -53.76
C MET A 689 24.97 -68.13 -54.30
N LEU A 690 24.45 -67.01 -54.84
CA LEU A 690 24.97 -65.88 -55.64
C LEU A 690 24.30 -64.54 -55.18
N GLU A 691 25.00 -63.42 -54.95
CA GLU A 691 25.58 -62.43 -55.89
C GLU A 691 24.59 -61.33 -56.32
N MET A 692 24.74 -60.12 -55.76
CA MET A 692 24.85 -58.84 -56.50
C MET A 692 25.01 -57.64 -55.55
N GLN A 693 26.12 -56.93 -55.73
CA GLN A 693 26.41 -55.53 -55.42
C GLN A 693 26.82 -54.88 -56.78
N PRO A 694 27.15 -53.58 -56.90
CA PRO A 694 26.76 -52.35 -56.17
C PRO A 694 26.47 -51.17 -57.14
N GLU A 695 26.11 -49.97 -56.63
CA GLU A 695 26.46 -48.62 -57.18
C GLU A 695 25.81 -47.55 -56.24
N MET A 696 26.56 -46.71 -55.50
CA MET A 696 27.28 -45.48 -55.87
C MET A 696 26.38 -44.39 -56.48
N ASP A 697 26.02 -43.34 -55.71
CA ASP A 697 26.53 -41.97 -55.92
C ASP A 697 25.88 -40.88 -55.05
N THR A 698 26.59 -39.76 -55.04
CA THR A 698 26.64 -38.53 -54.24
C THR A 698 25.48 -37.52 -54.33
N GLU A 699 25.44 -36.66 -53.30
CA GLU A 699 25.02 -35.23 -53.20
C GLU A 699 23.86 -34.70 -54.07
N ASP A 700 22.86 -34.02 -53.45
CA ASP A 700 22.72 -32.56 -53.61
C ASP A 700 21.66 -31.90 -52.69
N LYS A 701 21.78 -30.56 -52.62
CA LYS A 701 21.08 -29.52 -51.85
C LYS A 701 19.54 -29.44 -51.98
N MET A 702 18.88 -28.81 -51.00
CA MET A 702 17.58 -28.14 -51.16
C MET A 702 17.63 -26.67 -50.72
N PRO A 703 16.95 -25.75 -51.45
CA PRO A 703 16.83 -24.33 -51.08
C PRO A 703 15.49 -23.98 -50.40
N LEU A 704 15.51 -22.84 -49.70
CA LEU A 704 14.38 -22.06 -49.17
C LEU A 704 13.68 -21.25 -50.27
N ILE A 705 12.34 -21.15 -50.24
CA ILE A 705 11.54 -20.02 -50.78
C ILE A 705 10.30 -19.77 -49.89
N ALA A 706 9.92 -18.49 -49.80
CA ALA A 706 9.05 -17.80 -48.84
C ALA A 706 7.58 -17.57 -49.28
N ASN A 707 6.81 -17.05 -48.32
CA ASN A 707 5.60 -16.20 -48.34
C ASN A 707 4.27 -16.70 -48.92
N SER A 708 3.27 -16.75 -48.03
CA SER A 708 2.08 -15.87 -48.04
C SER A 708 1.49 -15.77 -46.64
#